data_AF-A0A7X7AQV5-F1
#
_entry.id   AF-A0A7X7AQV5-F1
#
_cell.length_a   1.000
_cell.length_b   1.000
_cell.length_c   1.000
_cell.angle_alpha   90.00
_cell.angle_beta   90.00
_cell.angle_gamma   90.00
#
_symmetry.space_group_name_H-M   'P 1'
#
loop_
_entity.id
_entity.type
_entity.pdbx_description
1 polymer ?
#
loop_
_entity_poly.entity_id
_entity_poly.type
_entity_poly.pdbx_seq_one_letter_code
_entity_poly.pdbx_strand_id
1 'polypeptide(L)'
;MSWLSTLNDTYLNALNTQDAANPSNPLLPISHTTQMAEIEVTIDSQGNYVTGRIITDKDERQTLVPCTENSASRSGPGAKLRPHPLHDKLQYVAGDYGKYGGDKGHESYELYLDQLRQWVGSPYCQGELQALLDYVKKGCLITDLINSELLHEDSDGLLLEEWSDKSKGLDESNKPDIFRVVTGKASDAFIRFNFLSDDLIHVANPWENSSIIQSWADYYESTQEEKGLDYVTGKQIALTSLHPKKIRHTGDSAKLLSANDKSGFTFRGRFETAEESSQVAYSVSQQAHNALKWLIQKQGSRLGDRVFLVWGTRGELIPNPTDSTQEIVDIFSFLESSSNDKVKENDITPDSDNTYLSEEALANEFKRALHGFQADLQTDSDIAIIALDAATPGRMAVTFYREYLSGETNRYFDALSTWHEKLSWYNLGFSKLAQKTIRYVGAPSLRDIAEVAFGVQRGQFLDLDSKVTAQTVQRLFPCVVEENHMIPGDIVHAAYTNALYPQKYSDFNWGKVRGVACSLIRADRNRRRKENWTMEIDKNTGDFTYNFGRWMAVLDEIEARALRSEGEQKNRSTAVERYFSKLAERPCATTEIIMKQLVPYRSRLGTRGNRLYAMEQEIASTIDPQEFSKARNLDGRFLLGYDSQKHAMYQDYASRREARDKEDLEDFVSDNEN
;
A
#
# COMPACT_ATOMS: atom_id res chain seq x y z
N MET A 1 24.47 7.94 -5.13
CA MET A 1 23.42 6.91 -5.12
C MET A 1 23.15 6.48 -3.69
N SER A 2 22.81 7.43 -2.79
CA SER A 2 22.68 7.10 -1.36
C SER A 2 21.55 6.11 -1.12
N TRP A 3 20.41 6.24 -1.83
CA TRP A 3 19.32 5.27 -1.84
C TRP A 3 19.74 3.82 -2.08
N LEU A 4 20.72 3.59 -2.94
CA LEU A 4 21.20 2.25 -3.23
C LEU A 4 22.09 1.74 -2.09
N SER A 5 22.91 2.61 -1.49
CA SER A 5 23.69 2.31 -0.28
C SER A 5 22.77 1.98 0.90
N THR A 6 21.77 2.81 1.16
CA THR A 6 20.84 2.62 2.28
C THR A 6 20.05 1.32 2.16
N LEU A 7 19.61 0.96 0.95
CA LEU A 7 18.97 -0.34 0.70
C LEU A 7 19.94 -1.51 0.86
N ASN A 8 21.20 -1.34 0.45
CA ASN A 8 22.24 -2.34 0.65
C ASN A 8 22.51 -2.57 2.15
N ASP A 9 22.64 -1.51 2.92
CA ASP A 9 22.84 -1.59 4.37
C ASP A 9 21.60 -2.19 5.05
N THR A 10 20.40 -1.83 4.59
CA THR A 10 19.15 -2.44 5.07
C THR A 10 19.10 -3.95 4.76
N TYR A 11 19.55 -4.37 3.59
CA TYR A 11 19.67 -5.79 3.25
C TYR A 11 20.56 -6.51 4.27
N LEU A 12 21.76 -5.98 4.51
CA LEU A 12 22.74 -6.59 5.43
C LEU A 12 22.21 -6.65 6.87
N ASN A 13 21.51 -5.61 7.32
CA ASN A 13 20.88 -5.57 8.64
C ASN A 13 19.74 -6.57 8.78
N ALA A 14 19.00 -6.84 7.70
CA ALA A 14 17.83 -7.72 7.71
C ALA A 14 18.16 -9.21 7.65
N LEU A 15 19.34 -9.62 7.16
CA LEU A 15 19.70 -11.03 6.88
C LEU A 15 19.42 -12.02 8.03
N ASN A 16 19.51 -11.59 9.29
CA ASN A 16 19.33 -12.44 10.46
C ASN A 16 18.05 -12.12 11.26
N THR A 17 17.08 -11.46 10.63
CA THR A 17 15.80 -11.10 11.28
C THR A 17 14.71 -12.14 10.98
N GLN A 18 13.72 -12.26 11.87
CA GLN A 18 12.57 -13.14 11.64
C GLN A 18 11.77 -12.72 10.40
N ASP A 19 11.67 -11.41 10.14
CA ASP A 19 10.96 -10.89 8.97
C ASP A 19 11.62 -11.29 7.65
N ALA A 20 12.95 -11.42 7.62
CA ALA A 20 13.67 -11.89 6.44
C ALA A 20 13.42 -13.38 6.16
N ALA A 21 13.13 -14.17 7.20
CA ALA A 21 12.80 -15.59 7.10
C ALA A 21 11.30 -15.87 6.90
N ASN A 22 10.45 -14.83 6.82
CA ASN A 22 9.00 -15.01 6.67
C ASN A 22 8.68 -15.75 5.36
N PRO A 23 8.05 -16.94 5.38
CA PRO A 23 7.78 -17.72 4.17
C PRO A 23 6.89 -17.00 3.15
N SER A 24 6.00 -16.11 3.59
CA SER A 24 5.10 -15.34 2.72
C SER A 24 5.79 -14.18 2.01
N ASN A 25 6.90 -13.68 2.56
CA ASN A 25 7.68 -12.56 2.00
C ASN A 25 9.16 -12.67 2.43
N PRO A 26 9.90 -13.69 1.96
CA PRO A 26 11.27 -13.88 2.38
C PRO A 26 12.19 -12.85 1.72
N LEU A 27 13.22 -12.42 2.45
CA LEU A 27 14.31 -11.65 1.86
C LEU A 27 15.13 -12.57 0.95
N LEU A 28 15.14 -12.28 -0.35
CA LEU A 28 15.79 -13.16 -1.32
C LEU A 28 17.32 -13.06 -1.21
N PRO A 29 18.04 -14.21 -1.17
CA PRO A 29 19.50 -14.24 -1.32
C PRO A 29 19.97 -13.64 -2.64
N ILE A 30 21.23 -13.25 -2.71
CA ILE A 30 21.87 -12.86 -3.97
C ILE A 30 21.87 -14.04 -4.96
N SER A 31 21.82 -13.75 -6.25
CA SER A 31 21.78 -14.80 -7.29
C SER A 31 20.55 -15.71 -7.22
N HIS A 32 19.45 -15.29 -6.57
CA HIS A 32 18.22 -16.08 -6.47
C HIS A 32 16.96 -15.30 -6.87
N THR A 33 15.93 -16.02 -7.30
CA THR A 33 14.61 -15.48 -7.62
C THR A 33 13.52 -16.45 -7.16
N THR A 34 12.25 -16.06 -7.27
CA THR A 34 11.12 -16.94 -7.00
C THR A 34 10.39 -17.31 -8.29
N GLN A 35 9.99 -18.57 -8.39
CA GLN A 35 9.15 -19.10 -9.47
C GLN A 35 8.04 -19.96 -8.88
N MET A 36 6.96 -20.14 -9.64
CA MET A 36 5.92 -21.10 -9.30
C MET A 36 6.27 -22.41 -10.00
N ALA A 37 6.61 -23.44 -9.23
CA ALA A 37 6.87 -24.78 -9.77
C ALA A 37 5.55 -25.53 -9.88
N GLU A 38 5.26 -26.18 -11.01
CA GLU A 38 4.04 -26.98 -11.17
C GLU A 38 4.27 -28.47 -10.95
N ILE A 39 5.49 -28.96 -11.19
CA ILE A 39 5.86 -30.37 -11.00
C ILE A 39 7.09 -30.45 -10.10
N GLU A 40 7.03 -31.33 -9.11
CA GLU A 40 8.15 -31.73 -8.27
C GLU A 40 8.63 -33.12 -8.66
N VAL A 41 9.95 -33.29 -8.80
CA VAL A 41 10.59 -34.55 -9.17
C VAL A 41 11.62 -34.93 -8.11
N THR A 42 11.50 -36.14 -7.58
CA THR A 42 12.41 -36.71 -6.59
C THR A 42 13.44 -37.60 -7.25
N ILE A 43 14.71 -37.33 -6.96
CA ILE A 43 15.87 -38.05 -7.49
C ILE A 43 16.66 -38.68 -6.34
N ASP A 44 17.16 -39.91 -6.52
CA ASP A 44 18.05 -40.54 -5.54
C ASP A 44 19.52 -40.08 -5.66
N SER A 45 20.38 -40.48 -4.73
CA SER A 45 21.80 -40.12 -4.75
C SER A 45 22.60 -40.66 -5.95
N GLN A 46 22.04 -41.59 -6.73
CA GLN A 46 22.62 -42.14 -7.97
C GLN A 46 22.09 -41.45 -9.23
N GLY A 47 21.24 -40.43 -9.08
CA GLY A 47 20.63 -39.73 -10.19
C GLY A 47 19.53 -40.53 -10.88
N ASN A 48 18.80 -41.40 -10.18
CA ASN A 48 17.63 -42.09 -10.72
C ASN A 48 16.33 -41.38 -10.32
N TYR A 49 15.35 -41.41 -11.23
CA TYR A 49 14.00 -40.98 -10.92
C TYR A 49 13.38 -41.90 -9.86
N VAL A 50 12.85 -41.31 -8.80
CA VAL A 50 12.14 -42.03 -7.72
C VAL A 50 10.64 -41.85 -7.87
N THR A 51 10.19 -40.59 -7.91
CA THR A 51 8.78 -40.23 -8.01
C THR A 51 8.64 -38.78 -8.47
N GLY A 52 7.41 -38.38 -8.77
CA GLY A 52 7.06 -37.00 -9.06
C GLY A 52 5.62 -36.72 -8.67
N ARG A 53 5.29 -35.44 -8.54
CA ARG A 53 3.91 -35.00 -8.26
C ARG A 53 3.62 -33.65 -8.88
N ILE A 54 2.34 -33.41 -9.18
CA ILE A 54 1.82 -32.10 -9.53
C ILE A 54 1.52 -31.34 -8.24
N ILE A 55 1.99 -30.09 -8.16
CA ILE A 55 1.77 -29.23 -6.98
C ILE A 55 0.49 -28.43 -7.19
N THR A 56 -0.61 -28.90 -6.59
CA THR A 56 -1.93 -28.27 -6.74
C THR A 56 -2.11 -27.04 -5.85
N ASP A 57 -1.51 -27.04 -4.67
CA ASP A 57 -1.57 -25.91 -3.74
C ASP A 57 -0.72 -24.75 -4.25
N LYS A 58 -1.32 -23.57 -4.42
CA LYS A 58 -0.66 -22.38 -4.93
C LYS A 58 0.44 -21.87 -4.01
N ASP A 59 0.27 -22.00 -2.70
CA ASP A 59 1.24 -21.48 -1.74
C ASP A 59 2.50 -22.37 -1.70
N GLU A 60 2.31 -23.68 -1.86
CA GLU A 60 3.41 -24.65 -1.99
C GLU A 60 4.23 -24.50 -3.28
N ARG A 61 3.63 -23.97 -4.36
CA ARG A 61 4.33 -23.80 -5.65
C ARG A 61 5.47 -22.79 -5.60
N GLN A 62 5.41 -21.82 -4.70
CA GLN A 62 6.43 -20.78 -4.62
C GLN A 62 7.78 -21.40 -4.22
N THR A 63 8.72 -21.39 -5.17
CA THR A 63 10.02 -22.04 -5.03
C THR A 63 11.13 -21.01 -5.18
N LEU A 64 12.11 -21.04 -4.27
CA LEU A 64 13.34 -20.26 -4.40
C LEU A 64 14.24 -20.94 -5.45
N VAL A 65 14.62 -20.21 -6.48
CA VAL A 65 15.34 -20.73 -7.64
C VAL A 65 16.65 -19.98 -7.82
N PRO A 66 17.80 -20.67 -7.89
CA PRO A 66 19.06 -20.03 -8.25
C PRO A 66 18.95 -19.41 -9.65
N CYS A 67 19.63 -18.31 -9.89
CA CYS A 67 19.57 -17.61 -11.16
C CYS A 67 20.88 -16.90 -11.47
N THR A 68 21.12 -16.71 -12.76
CA THR A 68 22.10 -15.77 -13.29
C THR A 68 21.39 -14.45 -13.57
N GLU A 69 22.13 -13.38 -13.76
CA GLU A 69 21.54 -12.09 -14.14
C GLU A 69 20.81 -12.17 -15.49
N ASN A 70 21.35 -12.99 -16.39
CA ASN A 70 20.76 -13.30 -17.68
C ASN A 70 19.42 -14.05 -17.55
N SER A 71 19.36 -15.09 -16.70
CA SER A 71 18.11 -15.86 -16.52
C SER A 71 17.07 -15.07 -15.73
N ALA A 72 17.46 -14.27 -14.74
CA ALA A 72 16.57 -13.36 -14.02
C ALA A 72 16.03 -12.21 -14.91
N SER A 73 16.82 -11.76 -15.90
CA SER A 73 16.45 -10.70 -16.84
C SER A 73 15.84 -11.19 -18.16
N ARG A 74 15.45 -12.47 -18.27
CA ARG A 74 14.82 -13.07 -19.48
C ARG A 74 13.76 -12.14 -20.07
N SER A 75 13.95 -11.79 -21.35
CA SER A 75 13.00 -11.01 -22.15
C SER A 75 13.29 -11.22 -23.64
N GLY A 76 12.23 -11.16 -24.45
CA GLY A 76 12.30 -11.28 -25.91
C GLY A 76 12.67 -12.67 -26.43
N PRO A 77 12.95 -12.81 -27.74
CA PRO A 77 13.17 -14.10 -28.41
C PRO A 77 14.35 -14.91 -27.86
N GLY A 78 15.39 -14.25 -27.34
CA GLY A 78 16.55 -14.89 -26.73
C GLY A 78 16.34 -15.35 -25.29
N ALA A 79 15.13 -15.22 -24.72
CA ALA A 79 14.84 -15.72 -23.37
C ALA A 79 15.07 -17.23 -23.26
N LYS A 80 14.80 -17.97 -24.34
CA LYS A 80 14.98 -19.43 -24.44
C LYS A 80 16.44 -19.91 -24.28
N LEU A 81 17.43 -19.02 -24.36
CA LEU A 81 18.86 -19.38 -24.30
C LEU A 81 19.49 -19.04 -22.95
N ARG A 82 18.69 -18.85 -21.90
CA ARG A 82 19.17 -18.33 -20.61
C ARG A 82 18.64 -19.17 -19.45
N PRO A 83 18.98 -20.47 -19.35
CA PRO A 83 18.47 -21.40 -18.33
C PRO A 83 18.76 -20.95 -16.89
N HIS A 84 17.92 -21.40 -15.97
CA HIS A 84 18.14 -21.35 -14.53
C HIS A 84 18.99 -22.58 -14.16
N PRO A 85 19.86 -22.49 -13.15
CA PRO A 85 20.91 -23.48 -12.94
C PRO A 85 20.44 -24.80 -12.33
N LEU A 86 19.23 -24.83 -11.74
CA LEU A 86 18.77 -25.98 -10.96
C LEU A 86 17.32 -26.33 -11.31
N HIS A 87 16.38 -25.45 -11.01
CA HIS A 87 14.96 -25.60 -11.33
C HIS A 87 14.59 -24.73 -12.55
N ASP A 88 13.91 -25.29 -13.54
CA ASP A 88 13.44 -24.54 -14.71
C ASP A 88 12.30 -25.24 -15.45
N LYS A 89 11.79 -24.60 -16.51
CA LYS A 89 10.79 -25.20 -17.40
C LYS A 89 11.32 -26.44 -18.11
N LEU A 90 10.41 -27.36 -18.46
CA LEU A 90 10.68 -28.60 -19.21
C LEU A 90 11.64 -28.40 -20.39
N GLN A 91 11.44 -27.35 -21.19
CA GLN A 91 12.30 -27.05 -22.35
C GLN A 91 13.80 -26.87 -22.03
N TYR A 92 14.18 -26.61 -20.78
CA TYR A 92 15.56 -26.47 -20.34
C TYR A 92 16.08 -27.73 -19.65
N VAL A 93 15.24 -28.45 -18.91
CA VAL A 93 15.69 -29.56 -18.05
C VAL A 93 15.47 -30.95 -18.66
N ALA A 94 14.66 -31.05 -19.72
CA ALA A 94 14.35 -32.32 -20.38
C ALA A 94 15.15 -32.51 -21.68
N GLY A 95 16.07 -33.47 -21.71
CA GLY A 95 16.83 -33.83 -22.91
C GLY A 95 15.98 -34.48 -24.01
N ASP A 96 14.85 -35.07 -23.65
CA ASP A 96 13.87 -35.67 -24.56
C ASP A 96 12.79 -34.69 -25.03
N TYR A 97 12.90 -33.38 -24.73
CA TYR A 97 11.89 -32.36 -25.13
C TYR A 97 11.58 -32.36 -26.63
N GLY A 98 12.61 -32.50 -27.47
CA GLY A 98 12.42 -32.55 -28.93
C GLY A 98 11.70 -33.82 -29.42
N LYS A 99 11.82 -34.94 -28.69
CA LYS A 99 11.16 -36.21 -29.03
C LYS A 99 9.64 -36.10 -28.92
N TYR A 100 9.16 -35.27 -27.99
CA TYR A 100 7.73 -35.10 -27.70
C TYR A 100 7.12 -33.81 -28.29
N GLY A 101 7.69 -33.31 -29.40
CA GLY A 101 7.10 -32.19 -30.16
C GLY A 101 7.58 -30.79 -29.78
N GLY A 102 8.63 -30.70 -28.95
CA GLY A 102 9.16 -29.42 -28.50
C GLY A 102 10.08 -28.71 -29.51
N ASP A 103 9.62 -27.60 -30.09
CA ASP A 103 10.31 -26.87 -31.18
C ASP A 103 11.65 -26.20 -30.81
N LYS A 104 12.02 -26.16 -29.52
CA LYS A 104 13.08 -25.26 -29.00
C LYS A 104 14.01 -25.88 -27.93
N GLY A 105 13.85 -27.16 -27.59
CA GLY A 105 14.48 -27.74 -26.38
C GLY A 105 15.97 -28.00 -26.45
N HIS A 106 16.51 -28.47 -27.59
CA HIS A 106 17.88 -29.00 -27.63
C HIS A 106 18.95 -27.96 -27.24
N GLU A 107 18.91 -26.76 -27.82
CA GLU A 107 19.89 -25.71 -27.50
C GLU A 107 19.73 -25.20 -26.06
N SER A 108 18.49 -25.06 -25.59
CA SER A 108 18.16 -24.65 -24.23
C SER A 108 18.65 -25.65 -23.18
N TYR A 109 18.49 -26.94 -23.47
CA TYR A 109 18.92 -28.05 -22.64
C TYR A 109 20.44 -28.16 -22.55
N GLU A 110 21.16 -28.05 -23.67
CA GLU A 110 22.62 -28.09 -23.66
C GLU A 110 23.22 -26.94 -22.84
N LEU A 111 22.64 -25.74 -22.93
CA LEU A 111 23.05 -24.61 -22.09
C LEU A 111 22.77 -24.82 -20.60
N TYR A 112 21.65 -25.48 -20.27
CA TYR A 112 21.34 -25.84 -18.88
C TYR A 112 22.36 -26.84 -18.35
N LEU A 113 22.62 -27.87 -19.15
CA LEU A 113 23.52 -28.96 -18.80
C LEU A 113 24.96 -28.47 -18.65
N ASP A 114 25.43 -27.58 -19.52
CA ASP A 114 26.75 -26.96 -19.40
C ASP A 114 26.87 -26.10 -18.14
N GLN A 115 25.85 -25.28 -17.84
CA GLN A 115 25.83 -24.47 -16.62
C GLN A 115 25.88 -25.35 -15.36
N LEU A 116 25.09 -26.42 -15.30
CA LEU A 116 25.09 -27.35 -14.19
C LEU A 116 26.43 -28.09 -14.07
N ARG A 117 27.03 -28.51 -15.19
CA ARG A 117 28.37 -29.15 -15.22
C ARG A 117 29.44 -28.23 -14.64
N GLN A 118 29.43 -26.95 -15.00
CA GLN A 118 30.42 -26.00 -14.50
C GLN A 118 30.27 -25.75 -13.00
N TRP A 119 29.03 -25.66 -12.50
CA TRP A 119 28.78 -25.53 -11.07
C TRP A 119 29.21 -26.78 -10.29
N VAL A 120 28.84 -27.98 -10.77
CA VAL A 120 29.23 -29.26 -10.17
C VAL A 120 30.75 -29.49 -10.24
N GLY A 121 31.41 -29.02 -11.29
CA GLY A 121 32.87 -29.08 -11.44
C GLY A 121 33.64 -28.05 -10.61
N SER A 122 32.95 -27.13 -9.93
CA SER A 122 33.57 -26.07 -9.13
C SER A 122 33.88 -26.52 -7.69
N PRO A 123 34.71 -25.76 -6.94
CA PRO A 123 34.94 -26.00 -5.51
C PRO A 123 33.68 -25.86 -4.63
N TYR A 124 32.58 -25.36 -5.16
CA TYR A 124 31.34 -25.10 -4.42
C TYR A 124 30.33 -26.24 -4.53
N CYS A 125 30.66 -27.34 -5.23
CA CYS A 125 29.77 -28.48 -5.44
C CYS A 125 29.24 -29.10 -4.13
N GLN A 126 28.00 -29.58 -4.19
CA GLN A 126 27.32 -30.35 -3.14
C GLN A 126 26.88 -31.71 -3.73
N GLY A 127 26.77 -32.74 -2.89
CA GLY A 127 26.52 -34.13 -3.35
C GLY A 127 25.23 -34.26 -4.16
N GLU A 128 24.18 -33.56 -3.75
CA GLU A 128 22.88 -33.54 -4.41
C GLU A 128 22.95 -32.99 -5.86
N LEU A 129 23.84 -32.03 -6.12
CA LEU A 129 23.99 -31.44 -7.45
C LEU A 129 24.61 -32.44 -8.44
N GLN A 130 25.49 -33.32 -7.96
CA GLN A 130 26.04 -34.40 -8.76
C GLN A 130 24.96 -35.40 -9.18
N ALA A 131 24.07 -35.78 -8.26
CA ALA A 131 22.93 -36.65 -8.55
C ALA A 131 21.99 -36.03 -9.60
N LEU A 132 21.68 -34.73 -9.48
CA LEU A 132 20.89 -34.02 -10.50
C LEU A 132 21.58 -34.04 -11.86
N LEU A 133 22.87 -33.74 -11.90
CA LEU A 133 23.63 -33.74 -13.15
C LEU A 133 23.58 -35.12 -13.82
N ASP A 134 23.74 -36.19 -13.05
CA ASP A 134 23.74 -37.56 -13.57
C ASP A 134 22.34 -38.02 -14.01
N TYR A 135 21.28 -37.55 -13.35
CA TYR A 135 19.91 -37.74 -13.82
C TYR A 135 19.65 -37.00 -15.14
N VAL A 136 19.87 -35.69 -15.17
CA VAL A 136 19.51 -34.86 -16.32
C VAL A 136 20.27 -35.28 -17.57
N LYS A 137 21.54 -35.73 -17.45
CA LYS A 137 22.32 -36.31 -18.56
C LYS A 137 21.66 -37.51 -19.24
N LYS A 138 20.79 -38.24 -18.55
CA LYS A 138 20.06 -39.38 -19.15
C LYS A 138 19.05 -38.92 -20.20
N GLY A 139 18.58 -37.68 -20.11
CA GLY A 139 17.69 -37.06 -21.08
C GLY A 139 16.32 -37.74 -21.19
N CYS A 140 15.79 -38.26 -20.07
CA CYS A 140 14.56 -39.07 -20.04
C CYS A 140 13.42 -38.47 -19.20
N LEU A 141 13.50 -37.19 -18.80
CA LEU A 141 12.56 -36.59 -17.85
C LEU A 141 11.11 -36.64 -18.32
N ILE A 142 10.81 -36.28 -19.57
CA ILE A 142 9.41 -36.32 -20.04
C ILE A 142 8.91 -37.76 -20.08
N THR A 143 9.77 -38.69 -20.50
CA THR A 143 9.45 -40.12 -20.48
C THR A 143 9.10 -40.60 -19.07
N ASP A 144 9.86 -40.20 -18.05
CA ASP A 144 9.58 -40.56 -16.64
C ASP A 144 8.27 -39.95 -16.13
N LEU A 145 7.98 -38.69 -16.51
CA LEU A 145 6.75 -37.99 -16.13
C LEU A 145 5.50 -38.58 -16.80
N ILE A 146 5.61 -39.07 -18.05
CA ILE A 146 4.53 -39.79 -18.74
C ILE A 146 4.30 -41.15 -18.09
N ASN A 147 5.38 -41.90 -17.81
CA ASN A 147 5.28 -43.20 -17.13
C ASN A 147 4.68 -43.09 -15.73
N SER A 148 4.78 -41.92 -15.10
CA SER A 148 4.19 -41.61 -13.79
C SER A 148 2.80 -40.96 -13.90
N GLU A 149 2.21 -40.90 -15.09
CA GLU A 149 0.89 -40.31 -15.37
C GLU A 149 0.75 -38.82 -14.99
N LEU A 150 1.87 -38.09 -14.88
CA LEU A 150 1.89 -36.65 -14.57
C LEU A 150 1.77 -35.78 -15.83
N LEU A 151 2.29 -36.29 -16.94
CA LEU A 151 2.15 -35.73 -18.28
C LEU A 151 1.45 -36.76 -19.17
N HIS A 152 0.78 -36.28 -20.22
CA HIS A 152 -0.02 -37.14 -21.08
C HIS A 152 0.37 -36.93 -22.54
N GLU A 153 0.32 -38.01 -23.32
CA GLU A 153 0.55 -37.97 -24.75
C GLU A 153 -0.77 -37.74 -25.51
N ASP A 154 -0.67 -37.15 -26.69
CA ASP A 154 -1.75 -37.08 -27.67
C ASP A 154 -1.79 -38.36 -28.54
N SER A 155 -2.60 -38.33 -29.60
CA SER A 155 -2.77 -39.48 -30.49
C SER A 155 -1.56 -39.75 -31.39
N ASP A 156 -0.69 -38.76 -31.57
CA ASP A 156 0.51 -38.85 -32.38
C ASP A 156 1.75 -39.24 -31.53
N GLY A 157 1.56 -39.49 -30.23
CA GLY A 157 2.63 -39.79 -29.28
C GLY A 157 3.45 -38.55 -28.90
N LEU A 158 2.90 -37.35 -29.11
CA LEU A 158 3.49 -36.08 -28.70
C LEU A 158 2.88 -35.61 -27.38
N LEU A 159 3.49 -34.62 -26.72
CA LEU A 159 2.97 -34.12 -25.45
C LEU A 159 1.62 -33.41 -25.66
N LEU A 160 0.58 -33.83 -24.93
CA LEU A 160 -0.73 -33.19 -24.96
C LEU A 160 -0.64 -31.80 -24.32
N GLU A 161 -0.76 -30.76 -25.13
CA GLU A 161 -0.51 -29.38 -24.66
C GLU A 161 -1.69 -28.75 -23.91
N GLU A 162 -2.93 -29.10 -24.28
CA GLU A 162 -4.14 -28.52 -23.68
C GLU A 162 -5.22 -29.58 -23.47
N TRP A 163 -5.96 -29.46 -22.36
CA TRP A 163 -7.14 -30.28 -22.06
C TRP A 163 -8.38 -29.77 -22.79
N SER A 164 -8.32 -29.67 -24.12
CA SER A 164 -9.39 -29.10 -24.92
C SER A 164 -9.58 -29.80 -26.27
N ASP A 165 -9.01 -30.99 -26.43
CA ASP A 165 -9.12 -31.75 -27.68
C ASP A 165 -10.57 -32.21 -27.92
N LYS A 166 -11.36 -31.33 -28.55
CA LYS A 166 -12.78 -31.54 -28.89
C LYS A 166 -13.00 -32.80 -29.73
N SER A 167 -11.95 -33.34 -30.35
CA SER A 167 -11.99 -34.57 -31.13
C SER A 167 -12.09 -35.84 -30.27
N LYS A 168 -11.83 -35.77 -28.95
CA LYS A 168 -11.67 -36.94 -28.07
C LYS A 168 -12.73 -37.09 -26.98
N GLY A 169 -13.71 -36.18 -26.87
CA GLY A 169 -14.77 -36.29 -25.87
C GLY A 169 -14.27 -36.27 -24.41
N LEU A 170 -13.17 -35.54 -24.16
CA LEU A 170 -12.59 -35.40 -22.82
C LEU A 170 -13.59 -34.74 -21.88
N ASP A 171 -13.97 -35.45 -20.83
CA ASP A 171 -14.85 -34.94 -19.77
C ASP A 171 -14.09 -33.94 -18.90
N GLU A 172 -14.66 -32.73 -18.74
CA GLU A 172 -14.16 -31.70 -17.80
C GLU A 172 -14.05 -32.24 -16.37
N SER A 173 -14.90 -33.21 -15.99
CA SER A 173 -14.88 -33.82 -14.66
C SER A 173 -13.59 -34.61 -14.35
N ASN A 174 -12.92 -35.15 -15.37
CA ASN A 174 -11.73 -35.99 -15.26
C ASN A 174 -10.43 -35.28 -15.70
N LYS A 175 -10.45 -33.94 -15.76
CA LYS A 175 -9.29 -33.13 -16.14
C LYS A 175 -8.09 -33.37 -15.20
N PRO A 176 -6.93 -33.87 -15.70
CA PRO A 176 -5.71 -34.04 -14.91
C PRO A 176 -5.20 -32.72 -14.35
N ASP A 177 -4.54 -32.79 -13.20
CA ASP A 177 -4.16 -31.60 -12.43
C ASP A 177 -3.15 -30.71 -13.16
N ILE A 178 -2.30 -31.26 -14.03
CA ILE A 178 -1.32 -30.48 -14.79
C ILE A 178 -1.99 -29.39 -15.63
N PHE A 179 -3.13 -29.71 -16.25
CA PHE A 179 -3.92 -28.77 -17.07
C PHE A 179 -4.77 -27.80 -16.24
N ARG A 180 -4.82 -27.99 -14.92
CA ARG A 180 -5.43 -27.06 -13.97
C ARG A 180 -4.40 -26.08 -13.41
N VAL A 181 -3.16 -26.52 -13.19
CA VAL A 181 -2.12 -25.70 -12.54
C VAL A 181 -1.27 -24.91 -13.54
N VAL A 182 -0.99 -25.46 -14.73
CA VAL A 182 -0.18 -24.78 -15.75
C VAL A 182 -1.04 -23.76 -16.50
N THR A 183 -0.54 -22.52 -16.57
CA THR A 183 -1.19 -21.47 -17.36
C THR A 183 -0.64 -21.52 -18.80
N GLY A 184 -1.40 -22.14 -19.70
CA GLY A 184 -1.03 -22.32 -21.10
C GLY A 184 -0.77 -23.77 -21.44
N LYS A 185 0.38 -24.04 -22.06
CA LYS A 185 0.78 -25.36 -22.57
C LYS A 185 1.37 -26.24 -21.48
N ALA A 186 1.04 -27.53 -21.43
CA ALA A 186 1.67 -28.46 -20.48
C ALA A 186 3.21 -28.51 -20.64
N SER A 187 3.74 -28.32 -21.85
CA SER A 187 5.18 -28.23 -22.11
C SER A 187 5.87 -26.99 -21.51
N ASP A 188 5.10 -26.02 -21.01
CA ASP A 188 5.58 -24.81 -20.32
C ASP A 188 5.76 -25.00 -18.81
N ALA A 189 5.43 -26.19 -18.27
CA ALA A 189 5.50 -26.51 -16.86
C ALA A 189 6.92 -26.28 -16.28
N PHE A 190 6.97 -25.67 -15.11
CA PHE A 190 8.18 -25.42 -14.34
C PHE A 190 8.46 -26.58 -13.40
N ILE A 191 9.66 -27.15 -13.50
CA ILE A 191 10.08 -28.35 -12.77
C ILE A 191 10.97 -27.92 -11.60
N ARG A 192 10.66 -28.41 -10.40
CA ARG A 192 11.57 -28.40 -9.26
C ARG A 192 12.04 -29.81 -8.91
N PHE A 193 13.27 -29.92 -8.42
CA PHE A 193 13.91 -31.17 -8.08
C PHE A 193 14.16 -31.24 -6.58
N ASN A 194 13.81 -32.35 -5.93
CA ASN A 194 14.24 -32.66 -4.58
C ASN A 194 14.97 -34.01 -4.55
N PHE A 195 15.66 -34.27 -3.44
CA PHE A 195 16.60 -35.38 -3.37
C PHE A 195 16.23 -36.32 -2.24
N LEU A 196 16.07 -37.60 -2.55
CA LEU A 196 15.93 -38.64 -1.53
C LEU A 196 17.30 -38.91 -0.90
N SER A 197 17.38 -38.81 0.43
CA SER A 197 18.60 -39.12 1.16
C SER A 197 18.94 -40.61 1.10
N ASP A 198 20.21 -40.94 1.39
CA ASP A 198 20.71 -42.32 1.39
C ASP A 198 20.00 -43.24 2.41
N ASP A 199 19.38 -42.67 3.44
CA ASP A 199 18.55 -43.43 4.40
C ASP A 199 17.16 -43.79 3.86
N LEU A 200 16.82 -43.35 2.65
CA LEU A 200 15.56 -43.58 1.93
C LEU A 200 14.31 -43.07 2.68
N ILE A 201 14.49 -42.21 3.69
CA ILE A 201 13.41 -41.70 4.53
C ILE A 201 13.23 -40.20 4.34
N HIS A 202 14.33 -39.44 4.25
CA HIS A 202 14.26 -37.99 4.19
C HIS A 202 14.31 -37.48 2.74
N VAL A 203 13.57 -36.40 2.48
CA VAL A 203 13.64 -35.68 1.21
C VAL A 203 14.26 -34.32 1.48
N ALA A 204 15.41 -34.08 0.87
CA ALA A 204 16.12 -32.81 0.94
C ALA A 204 15.63 -31.88 -0.16
N ASN A 205 15.11 -30.72 0.25
CA ASN A 205 14.62 -29.67 -0.63
C ASN A 205 15.72 -28.62 -0.87
N PRO A 206 16.26 -28.49 -2.09
CA PRO A 206 17.36 -27.56 -2.37
C PRO A 206 17.01 -26.09 -2.14
N TRP A 207 15.74 -25.73 -2.34
CA TRP A 207 15.22 -24.38 -2.15
C TRP A 207 15.06 -23.98 -0.68
N GLU A 208 15.20 -24.92 0.25
CA GLU A 208 15.21 -24.72 1.72
C GLU A 208 16.60 -24.95 2.34
N ASN A 209 17.55 -25.50 1.57
CA ASN A 209 18.88 -25.85 2.07
C ASN A 209 19.85 -24.68 1.92
N SER A 210 20.17 -24.01 3.03
CA SER A 210 21.11 -22.89 3.08
C SER A 210 22.49 -23.20 2.48
N SER A 211 22.96 -24.45 2.55
CA SER A 211 24.25 -24.86 1.97
C SER A 211 24.22 -24.82 0.44
N ILE A 212 23.14 -25.31 -0.18
CA ILE A 212 22.98 -25.29 -1.65
C ILE A 212 22.72 -23.86 -2.14
N ILE A 213 21.92 -23.09 -1.40
CA ILE A 213 21.67 -21.67 -1.70
C ILE A 213 23.00 -20.89 -1.68
N GLN A 214 23.81 -21.05 -0.63
CA GLN A 214 25.09 -20.36 -0.52
C GLN A 214 26.10 -20.85 -1.57
N SER A 215 26.12 -22.16 -1.85
CA SER A 215 26.96 -22.76 -2.91
C SER A 215 26.74 -22.09 -4.27
N TRP A 216 25.49 -21.86 -4.68
CA TRP A 216 25.22 -21.16 -5.94
C TRP A 216 25.68 -19.70 -5.89
N ALA A 217 25.39 -19.01 -4.78
CA ALA A 217 25.77 -17.62 -4.62
C ALA A 217 27.29 -17.42 -4.75
N ASP A 218 28.08 -18.24 -4.04
CA ASP A 218 29.54 -18.18 -4.05
C ASP A 218 30.11 -18.56 -5.42
N TYR A 219 29.59 -19.62 -6.04
CA TYR A 219 30.00 -20.03 -7.37
C TYR A 219 29.73 -18.93 -8.40
N TYR A 220 28.50 -18.42 -8.47
CA TYR A 220 28.14 -17.41 -9.47
C TYR A 220 28.91 -16.10 -9.26
N GLU A 221 29.15 -15.70 -8.00
CA GLU A 221 30.01 -14.54 -7.71
C GLU A 221 31.46 -14.77 -8.17
N SER A 222 32.00 -15.99 -8.01
CA SER A 222 33.35 -16.33 -8.48
C SER A 222 33.51 -16.25 -10.01
N THR A 223 32.41 -16.39 -10.77
CA THR A 223 32.42 -16.25 -12.24
C THR A 223 32.39 -14.80 -12.72
N GLN A 224 32.25 -13.82 -11.82
CA GLN A 224 32.22 -12.40 -12.21
C GLN A 224 33.64 -11.86 -12.43
N GLU A 225 34.05 -11.78 -13.70
CA GLU A 225 35.42 -11.39 -14.07
C GLU A 225 35.63 -9.87 -14.17
N GLU A 226 34.59 -9.12 -14.53
CA GLU A 226 34.68 -7.67 -14.77
C GLU A 226 34.74 -6.90 -13.46
N LYS A 227 35.94 -6.45 -13.07
CA LYS A 227 36.15 -5.65 -11.87
C LYS A 227 36.30 -4.17 -12.22
N GLY A 228 35.70 -3.32 -11.39
CA GLY A 228 35.84 -1.88 -11.49
C GLY A 228 35.41 -1.17 -10.22
N LEU A 229 35.35 0.15 -10.28
CA LEU A 229 35.03 0.97 -9.12
C LEU A 229 33.52 1.00 -8.92
N ASP A 230 33.02 0.38 -7.86
CA ASP A 230 31.62 0.51 -7.48
C ASP A 230 31.34 1.92 -6.92
N TYR A 231 30.43 2.66 -7.57
CA TYR A 231 30.11 4.04 -7.20
C TYR A 231 29.25 4.13 -5.94
N VAL A 232 28.77 3.00 -5.39
CA VAL A 232 28.05 2.95 -4.12
C VAL A 232 29.03 2.83 -2.95
N THR A 233 29.90 1.82 -2.97
CA THR A 233 30.81 1.51 -1.86
C THR A 233 32.19 2.16 -2.00
N GLY A 234 32.57 2.64 -3.19
CA GLY A 234 33.90 3.17 -3.51
C GLY A 234 34.99 2.09 -3.59
N LYS A 235 34.63 0.81 -3.64
CA LYS A 235 35.57 -0.32 -3.68
C LYS A 235 35.76 -0.86 -5.10
N GLN A 236 36.92 -1.50 -5.34
CA GLN A 236 37.20 -2.24 -6.56
C GLN A 236 36.62 -3.66 -6.45
N ILE A 237 35.54 -3.95 -7.16
CA ILE A 237 34.75 -5.19 -7.03
C ILE A 237 34.13 -5.57 -8.37
N ALA A 238 33.61 -6.80 -8.47
CA ALA A 238 32.86 -7.27 -9.63
C ALA A 238 31.65 -6.36 -9.91
N LEU A 239 31.57 -5.84 -11.14
CA LEU A 239 30.51 -4.96 -11.59
C LEU A 239 29.38 -5.73 -12.27
N THR A 240 28.23 -5.09 -12.40
CA THR A 240 27.12 -5.58 -13.24
C THR A 240 26.56 -4.50 -14.14
N SER A 241 26.15 -4.90 -15.34
CA SER A 241 25.34 -4.12 -16.27
C SER A 241 23.86 -4.56 -16.31
N LEU A 242 23.51 -5.64 -15.59
CA LEU A 242 22.19 -6.26 -15.60
C LEU A 242 21.50 -6.16 -14.23
N HIS A 243 20.82 -5.04 -14.01
CA HIS A 243 20.13 -4.84 -12.74
C HIS A 243 18.77 -5.58 -12.65
N PRO A 244 18.33 -5.97 -11.44
CA PRO A 244 17.06 -6.65 -11.22
C PRO A 244 15.83 -5.87 -11.71
N LYS A 245 14.84 -6.62 -12.21
CA LYS A 245 13.46 -6.16 -12.48
C LYS A 245 12.49 -6.72 -11.42
N LYS A 246 11.18 -6.57 -11.61
CA LYS A 246 10.12 -7.02 -10.69
C LYS A 246 10.16 -6.32 -9.33
N ILE A 247 10.41 -5.00 -9.33
CA ILE A 247 10.61 -4.22 -8.10
C ILE A 247 9.29 -4.00 -7.36
N ARG A 248 8.24 -3.57 -8.07
CA ARG A 248 6.94 -3.25 -7.45
C ARG A 248 6.07 -4.49 -7.24
N HIS A 249 6.11 -5.43 -8.18
CA HIS A 249 5.37 -6.70 -8.14
C HIS A 249 5.98 -7.71 -9.13
N THR A 250 5.55 -8.98 -9.07
CA THR A 250 6.11 -10.10 -9.85
C THR A 250 5.99 -9.96 -11.37
N GLY A 251 4.97 -9.25 -11.84
CA GLY A 251 4.75 -8.94 -13.27
C GLY A 251 5.48 -7.69 -13.78
N ASP A 252 6.17 -6.94 -12.91
CA ASP A 252 6.79 -5.68 -13.28
C ASP A 252 8.09 -5.90 -14.06
N SER A 253 8.17 -5.32 -15.27
CA SER A 253 9.36 -5.40 -16.13
C SER A 253 10.26 -4.17 -16.01
N ALA A 254 9.84 -3.15 -15.26
CA ALA A 254 10.59 -1.92 -15.12
C ALA A 254 11.86 -2.10 -14.26
N LYS A 255 12.93 -1.42 -14.65
CA LYS A 255 14.22 -1.38 -13.95
C LYS A 255 14.53 0.04 -13.47
N LEU A 256 15.16 0.17 -12.30
CA LEU A 256 15.67 1.44 -11.77
C LEU A 256 16.97 1.87 -12.45
N LEU A 257 17.83 0.89 -12.73
CA LEU A 257 19.09 1.07 -13.45
C LEU A 257 19.02 0.30 -14.76
N SER A 258 19.16 1.01 -15.88
CA SER A 258 19.20 0.41 -17.22
C SER A 258 19.97 1.29 -18.17
N ALA A 259 20.93 0.72 -18.90
CA ALA A 259 21.72 1.43 -19.91
C ALA A 259 21.79 0.67 -21.25
N ASN A 260 20.68 0.01 -21.63
CA ASN A 260 20.60 -0.81 -22.84
C ASN A 260 20.22 -0.02 -24.11
N ASP A 261 20.02 1.29 -24.00
CA ASP A 261 19.66 2.15 -25.12
C ASP A 261 20.91 2.64 -25.87
N LYS A 262 21.18 2.00 -27.00
CA LYS A 262 22.28 2.37 -27.92
C LYS A 262 21.86 3.36 -29.00
N SER A 263 20.63 3.87 -28.96
CA SER A 263 20.08 4.73 -30.02
C SER A 263 19.71 6.13 -29.55
N GLY A 264 19.22 6.26 -28.32
CA GLY A 264 18.89 7.53 -27.69
C GLY A 264 20.05 8.14 -26.90
N PHE A 265 19.73 9.20 -26.16
CA PHE A 265 20.67 9.97 -25.34
C PHE A 265 20.68 9.52 -23.87
N THR A 266 20.48 8.22 -23.60
CA THR A 266 20.45 7.69 -22.23
C THR A 266 21.78 7.93 -21.50
N PHE A 267 22.91 7.76 -22.19
CA PHE A 267 24.27 8.15 -21.73
C PHE A 267 25.05 8.92 -22.80
N ARG A 268 24.73 8.66 -24.08
CA ARG A 268 25.34 9.30 -25.25
C ARG A 268 25.18 10.81 -25.21
N GLY A 269 26.24 11.53 -25.62
CA GLY A 269 26.31 12.99 -25.57
C GLY A 269 26.90 13.55 -24.27
N ARG A 270 27.04 12.71 -23.23
CA ARG A 270 27.83 13.01 -22.02
C ARG A 270 28.95 11.99 -21.79
N PHE A 271 28.67 10.72 -22.08
CA PHE A 271 29.58 9.59 -21.92
C PHE A 271 29.73 8.82 -23.23
N GLU A 272 30.87 8.18 -23.42
CA GLU A 272 31.17 7.31 -24.57
C GLU A 272 30.52 5.94 -24.40
N THR A 273 30.57 5.39 -23.18
CA THR A 273 29.98 4.10 -22.84
C THR A 273 28.92 4.21 -21.73
N ALA A 274 28.13 3.15 -21.56
CA ALA A 274 27.12 3.08 -20.50
C ALA A 274 27.79 3.02 -19.12
N GLU A 275 28.90 2.32 -19.04
CA GLU A 275 29.67 2.01 -17.83
C GLU A 275 30.34 3.27 -17.26
N GLU A 276 30.58 4.30 -18.08
CA GLU A 276 31.06 5.60 -17.60
C GLU A 276 29.98 6.39 -16.83
N SER A 277 28.69 6.10 -17.09
CA SER A 277 27.59 6.83 -16.46
C SER A 277 27.28 6.34 -15.04
N SER A 278 27.40 5.03 -14.81
CA SER A 278 27.21 4.41 -13.50
C SER A 278 27.84 3.02 -13.48
N GLN A 279 28.68 2.77 -12.47
CA GLN A 279 29.22 1.44 -12.17
C GLN A 279 28.69 1.01 -10.80
N VAL A 280 28.03 -0.14 -10.75
CA VAL A 280 27.49 -0.70 -9.51
C VAL A 280 27.97 -2.12 -9.37
N ALA A 281 28.42 -2.48 -8.16
CA ALA A 281 28.82 -3.84 -7.86
C ALA A 281 27.68 -4.85 -8.09
N TYR A 282 28.02 -6.04 -8.56
CA TYR A 282 27.10 -7.16 -8.70
C TYR A 282 26.31 -7.42 -7.41
N SER A 283 27.04 -7.63 -6.30
CA SER A 283 26.48 -7.93 -4.99
C SER A 283 25.60 -6.79 -4.47
N VAL A 284 26.08 -5.55 -4.52
CA VAL A 284 25.33 -4.36 -4.07
C VAL A 284 24.02 -4.20 -4.85
N SER A 285 24.06 -4.37 -6.17
CA SER A 285 22.88 -4.32 -7.02
C SER A 285 21.85 -5.38 -6.62
N GLN A 286 22.26 -6.63 -6.42
CA GLN A 286 21.36 -7.71 -6.00
C GLN A 286 20.75 -7.45 -4.62
N GLN A 287 21.59 -7.13 -3.63
CA GLN A 287 21.20 -6.89 -2.24
C GLN A 287 20.22 -5.73 -2.12
N ALA A 288 20.55 -4.57 -2.67
CA ALA A 288 19.69 -3.39 -2.57
C ALA A 288 18.33 -3.58 -3.26
N HIS A 289 18.28 -4.20 -4.44
CA HIS A 289 17.01 -4.44 -5.12
C HIS A 289 16.17 -5.53 -4.44
N ASN A 290 16.80 -6.54 -3.83
CA ASN A 290 16.09 -7.56 -3.05
C ASN A 290 15.50 -6.97 -1.76
N ALA A 291 16.26 -6.12 -1.04
CA ALA A 291 15.73 -5.37 0.09
C ALA A 291 14.56 -4.47 -0.33
N LEU A 292 14.66 -3.78 -1.47
CA LEU A 292 13.59 -2.92 -1.95
C LEU A 292 12.31 -3.71 -2.25
N LYS A 293 12.39 -4.84 -2.96
CA LYS A 293 11.23 -5.72 -3.21
C LYS A 293 10.59 -6.18 -1.90
N TRP A 294 11.41 -6.65 -0.98
CA TRP A 294 11.00 -7.15 0.32
C TRP A 294 10.30 -6.06 1.14
N LEU A 295 10.87 -4.87 1.24
CA LEU A 295 10.28 -3.71 1.92
C LEU A 295 8.97 -3.26 1.27
N ILE A 296 8.90 -3.22 -0.07
CA ILE A 296 7.66 -2.83 -0.78
C ILE A 296 6.52 -3.82 -0.49
N GLN A 297 6.81 -5.11 -0.37
CA GLN A 297 5.81 -6.11 0.01
C GLN A 297 5.48 -6.07 1.51
N LYS A 298 6.47 -5.78 2.37
CA LYS A 298 6.30 -5.69 3.83
C LYS A 298 5.46 -4.47 4.24
N GLN A 299 5.75 -3.29 3.69
CA GLN A 299 5.21 -2.02 4.19
C GLN A 299 5.07 -0.92 3.13
N GLY A 300 5.20 -1.24 1.84
CA GLY A 300 5.02 -0.27 0.77
C GLY A 300 3.56 0.17 0.60
N SER A 301 3.29 1.47 0.59
CA SER A 301 1.99 2.03 0.24
C SER A 301 1.86 2.17 -1.28
N ARG A 302 0.91 1.45 -1.88
CA ARG A 302 0.71 1.42 -3.34
C ARG A 302 -0.52 2.25 -3.74
N LEU A 303 -0.31 3.21 -4.63
CA LEU A 303 -1.37 4.02 -5.23
C LEU A 303 -1.30 3.88 -6.75
N GLY A 304 -2.10 2.96 -7.29
CA GLY A 304 -1.95 2.50 -8.67
C GLY A 304 -0.57 1.88 -8.88
N ASP A 305 0.17 2.39 -9.86
CA ASP A 305 1.53 1.94 -10.21
C ASP A 305 2.64 2.59 -9.38
N ARG A 306 2.29 3.56 -8.52
CA ARG A 306 3.26 4.27 -7.67
C ARG A 306 3.40 3.60 -6.32
N VAL A 307 4.62 3.63 -5.80
CA VAL A 307 4.96 3.10 -4.49
C VAL A 307 5.55 4.21 -3.64
N PHE A 308 5.02 4.38 -2.44
CA PHE A 308 5.58 5.21 -1.37
C PHE A 308 6.03 4.29 -0.25
N LEU A 309 7.32 4.33 0.06
CA LEU A 309 7.93 3.47 1.06
C LEU A 309 8.72 4.33 2.05
N VAL A 310 8.51 4.08 3.34
CA VAL A 310 9.33 4.59 4.44
C VAL A 310 9.78 3.40 5.28
N TRP A 311 11.02 3.43 5.78
CA TRP A 311 11.56 2.36 6.64
C TRP A 311 12.70 2.85 7.54
N GLY A 312 12.90 2.16 8.66
CA GLY A 312 14.11 2.23 9.47
C GLY A 312 15.15 1.22 8.99
N THR A 313 16.42 1.61 8.93
CA THR A 313 17.48 0.77 8.35
C THR A 313 17.83 -0.48 9.18
N ARG A 314 17.34 -0.60 10.42
CA ARG A 314 17.53 -1.79 11.29
C ARG A 314 16.28 -2.67 11.40
N GLY A 315 15.27 -2.44 10.56
CA GLY A 315 14.06 -3.24 10.50
C GLY A 315 12.88 -2.68 11.31
N GLU A 316 13.02 -1.46 11.84
CA GLU A 316 11.96 -0.80 12.60
C GLU A 316 10.77 -0.41 11.73
N LEU A 317 9.59 -0.45 12.33
CA LEU A 317 8.38 0.03 11.70
C LEU A 317 8.29 1.54 11.85
N ILE A 318 8.13 2.25 10.73
CA ILE A 318 8.04 3.70 10.68
C ILE A 318 6.64 4.09 10.17
N PRO A 319 5.92 5.00 10.86
CA PRO A 319 4.62 5.50 10.40
C PRO A 319 4.72 6.08 8.99
N ASN A 320 3.76 5.78 8.10
CA ASN A 320 3.82 6.27 6.73
C ASN A 320 3.29 7.72 6.62
N PRO A 321 3.95 8.64 5.91
CA PRO A 321 3.45 10.00 5.68
C PRO A 321 2.11 10.05 4.92
N THR A 322 1.68 8.95 4.30
CA THR A 322 0.39 8.89 3.60
C THR A 322 -0.82 8.69 4.51
N ASP A 323 -0.58 8.24 5.74
CA ASP A 323 -1.62 7.70 6.60
C ASP A 323 -2.35 8.79 7.38
N SER A 324 -3.60 8.53 7.75
CA SER A 324 -4.36 9.40 8.65
C SER A 324 -3.89 9.27 10.10
N THR A 325 -4.28 10.22 10.96
CA THR A 325 -4.04 10.12 12.41
C THR A 325 -4.58 8.81 12.98
N GLN A 326 -5.79 8.41 12.57
CA GLN A 326 -6.42 7.19 13.07
C GLN A 326 -5.68 5.93 12.64
N GLU A 327 -5.22 5.86 11.39
CA GLU A 327 -4.48 4.70 10.89
C GLU A 327 -3.15 4.50 11.64
N ILE A 328 -2.44 5.59 11.96
CA ILE A 328 -1.20 5.53 12.75
C ILE A 328 -1.47 4.99 14.16
N VAL A 329 -2.55 5.44 14.80
CA VAL A 329 -2.97 4.94 16.12
C VAL A 329 -3.36 3.46 16.05
N ASP A 330 -4.16 3.07 15.06
CA ASP A 330 -4.58 1.68 14.86
C ASP A 330 -3.38 0.73 14.69
N ILE A 331 -2.39 1.12 13.88
CA ILE A 331 -1.16 0.34 13.69
C ILE A 331 -0.43 0.17 15.02
N PHE A 332 -0.25 1.26 15.77
CA PHE A 332 0.44 1.20 17.05
C PHE A 332 -0.31 0.36 18.09
N SER A 333 -1.62 0.52 18.21
CA SER A 333 -2.45 -0.28 19.13
C SER A 333 -2.42 -1.78 18.80
N PHE A 334 -2.40 -2.12 17.51
CA PHE A 334 -2.25 -3.51 17.08
C PHE A 334 -0.90 -4.12 17.49
N LEU A 335 0.19 -3.35 17.41
CA LEU A 335 1.52 -3.77 17.86
C LEU A 335 1.60 -3.94 19.38
N GLU A 336 1.08 -2.97 20.16
CA GLU A 336 1.03 -3.06 21.62
C GLU A 336 0.23 -4.29 22.08
N SER A 337 -0.85 -4.62 21.36
CA SER A 337 -1.69 -5.79 21.66
C SER A 337 -1.00 -7.12 21.31
N SER A 338 -0.23 -7.15 20.22
CA SER A 338 0.50 -8.35 19.79
C SER A 338 1.73 -8.66 20.66
N SER A 339 2.29 -7.64 21.32
CA SER A 339 3.46 -7.76 22.21
C SER A 339 3.10 -8.19 23.64
N ASN A 340 1.83 -8.10 24.04
CA ASN A 340 1.37 -8.47 25.37
C ASN A 340 0.63 -9.83 25.33
N ASP A 341 1.29 -10.89 25.81
CA ASP A 341 0.71 -12.22 26.10
C ASP A 341 -0.38 -12.22 27.20
N LYS A 342 -0.96 -11.06 27.50
CA LYS A 342 -2.12 -10.93 28.37
C LYS A 342 -3.34 -10.66 27.51
N VAL A 343 -4.00 -11.75 27.13
CA VAL A 343 -5.43 -11.73 26.77
C VAL A 343 -6.17 -11.05 27.92
N LYS A 344 -6.42 -9.75 27.79
CA LYS A 344 -7.57 -9.13 28.43
C LYS A 344 -8.72 -9.34 27.46
N GLU A 345 -9.49 -10.40 27.69
CA GLU A 345 -10.91 -10.39 27.37
C GLU A 345 -11.52 -9.21 28.14
N ASN A 346 -11.45 -8.02 27.55
CA ASN A 346 -12.39 -6.96 27.87
C ASN A 346 -13.46 -7.06 26.80
N ASP A 347 -14.69 -7.32 27.25
CA ASP A 347 -15.91 -7.35 26.46
C ASP A 347 -16.00 -6.16 25.50
N ILE A 348 -15.56 -6.35 24.25
CA ILE A 348 -16.02 -5.52 23.14
C ILE A 348 -17.35 -6.14 22.73
N THR A 349 -18.40 -5.74 23.45
CA THR A 349 -19.76 -5.95 22.97
C THR A 349 -19.90 -5.23 21.61
N PRO A 350 -20.37 -5.91 20.54
CA PRO A 350 -20.52 -5.30 19.22
C PRO A 350 -21.62 -4.22 19.13
N ASP A 351 -22.22 -3.80 20.24
CA ASP A 351 -23.52 -3.12 20.29
C ASP A 351 -23.46 -1.71 20.92
N SER A 352 -22.36 -0.97 20.73
CA SER A 352 -22.39 0.49 20.85
C SER A 352 -21.96 1.16 19.55
N ASP A 353 -22.95 1.65 18.82
CA ASP A 353 -22.81 2.26 17.49
C ASP A 353 -22.11 3.64 17.51
N ASN A 354 -21.39 3.99 18.58
CA ASN A 354 -20.81 5.32 18.80
C ASN A 354 -19.74 5.36 19.91
N THR A 355 -18.79 4.42 19.95
CA THR A 355 -17.63 4.56 20.85
C THR A 355 -16.65 5.57 20.24
N TYR A 356 -16.81 6.83 20.60
CA TYR A 356 -15.85 7.91 20.29
C TYR A 356 -14.71 7.85 21.30
N LEU A 357 -13.46 7.79 20.83
CA LEU A 357 -12.38 8.36 21.63
C LEU A 357 -12.66 9.87 21.73
N SER A 358 -12.58 10.44 22.93
CA SER A 358 -12.66 11.89 23.06
C SER A 358 -11.53 12.54 22.25
N GLU A 359 -11.73 13.77 21.80
CA GLU A 359 -10.76 14.49 20.96
C GLU A 359 -9.36 14.51 21.62
N GLU A 360 -9.34 14.70 22.94
CA GLU A 360 -8.14 14.68 23.77
C GLU A 360 -7.53 13.27 23.88
N ALA A 361 -8.36 12.23 23.99
CA ALA A 361 -7.89 10.84 24.05
C ALA A 361 -7.15 10.45 22.77
N LEU A 362 -7.72 10.72 21.59
CA LEU A 362 -7.06 10.36 20.34
C LEU A 362 -5.79 11.19 20.07
N ALA A 363 -5.78 12.47 20.44
CA ALA A 363 -4.57 13.29 20.34
C ALA A 363 -3.44 12.76 21.24
N ASN A 364 -3.78 12.33 22.46
CA ASN A 364 -2.83 11.73 23.39
C ASN A 364 -2.35 10.35 22.90
N GLU A 365 -3.24 9.52 22.36
CA GLU A 365 -2.88 8.23 21.76
C GLU A 365 -2.00 8.38 20.54
N PHE A 366 -2.26 9.37 19.67
CA PHE A 366 -1.39 9.66 18.54
C PHE A 366 0.01 10.10 18.98
N LYS A 367 0.11 10.98 19.99
CA LYS A 367 1.41 11.37 20.56
C LYS A 367 2.12 10.16 21.19
N ARG A 368 1.39 9.31 21.91
CA ARG A 368 1.92 8.05 22.46
C ARG A 368 2.45 7.15 21.35
N ALA A 369 1.70 6.99 20.28
CA ALA A 369 2.09 6.20 19.13
C ALA A 369 3.38 6.73 18.50
N LEU A 370 3.46 8.02 18.19
CA LEU A 370 4.69 8.62 17.63
C LEU A 370 5.90 8.44 18.56
N HIS A 371 5.73 8.66 19.86
CA HIS A 371 6.80 8.42 20.83
C HIS A 371 7.19 6.95 20.94
N GLY A 372 6.24 6.02 20.80
CA GLY A 372 6.51 4.58 20.77
C GLY A 372 7.35 4.19 19.56
N PHE A 373 6.92 4.57 18.35
CA PHE A 373 7.72 4.35 17.14
C PHE A 373 9.12 4.99 17.20
N GLN A 374 9.21 6.17 17.81
CA GLN A 374 10.48 6.85 18.02
C GLN A 374 11.37 6.11 19.04
N ALA A 375 10.78 5.54 20.10
CA ALA A 375 11.50 4.80 21.13
C ALA A 375 12.01 3.43 20.64
N ASP A 376 11.34 2.84 19.66
CA ASP A 376 11.74 1.57 19.04
C ASP A 376 12.95 1.69 18.09
N LEU A 377 13.32 2.92 17.70
CA LEU A 377 14.50 3.17 16.86
C LEU A 377 15.80 2.86 17.58
N GLN A 378 16.68 2.12 16.90
CA GLN A 378 18.05 1.94 17.40
C GLN A 378 18.87 3.24 17.23
N THR A 379 19.87 3.41 18.09
CA THR A 379 20.71 4.63 18.15
C THR A 379 21.42 4.95 16.83
N ASP A 380 21.70 3.94 16.01
CA ASP A 380 22.40 4.07 14.73
C ASP A 380 21.47 3.86 13.52
N SER A 381 20.16 3.90 13.73
CA SER A 381 19.17 3.75 12.67
C SER A 381 18.94 5.03 11.91
N ASP A 382 18.92 4.92 10.59
CA ASP A 382 18.47 5.98 9.71
C ASP A 382 17.02 5.70 9.29
N ILE A 383 16.28 6.76 9.00
CA ILE A 383 14.95 6.65 8.36
C ILE A 383 15.10 7.05 6.90
N ALA A 384 14.68 6.18 6.00
CA ALA A 384 14.71 6.43 4.57
C ALA A 384 13.31 6.43 3.97
N ILE A 385 13.12 7.28 2.97
CA ILE A 385 11.86 7.46 2.26
C ILE A 385 12.15 7.41 0.76
N ILE A 386 11.43 6.56 0.04
CA ILE A 386 11.53 6.46 -1.42
C ILE A 386 10.14 6.42 -2.05
N ALA A 387 9.94 7.21 -3.11
CA ALA A 387 8.76 7.13 -3.96
C ALA A 387 9.13 6.72 -5.38
N LEU A 388 8.49 5.66 -5.89
CA LEU A 388 8.78 5.05 -7.18
C LEU A 388 7.62 5.23 -8.15
N ASP A 389 7.92 5.51 -9.41
CA ASP A 389 6.95 5.56 -10.49
C ASP A 389 7.56 4.96 -11.77
N ALA A 390 6.75 4.30 -12.61
CA ALA A 390 7.16 3.83 -13.93
C ALA A 390 6.41 4.61 -15.00
N ALA A 391 6.95 5.76 -15.39
CA ALA A 391 6.34 6.61 -16.41
C ALA A 391 6.35 5.96 -17.81
N THR A 392 7.24 5.00 -18.07
CA THR A 392 7.36 4.28 -19.35
C THR A 392 7.53 2.78 -19.13
N PRO A 393 6.99 1.91 -20.01
CA PRO A 393 7.24 0.47 -19.93
C PRO A 393 8.74 0.15 -19.88
N GLY A 394 9.16 -0.64 -18.90
CA GLY A 394 10.55 -1.09 -18.76
C GLY A 394 11.50 -0.15 -17.99
N ARG A 395 11.12 1.10 -17.68
CA ARG A 395 11.95 2.02 -16.87
C ARG A 395 11.19 2.56 -15.66
N MET A 396 11.85 2.58 -14.52
CA MET A 396 11.34 3.10 -13.25
C MET A 396 12.17 4.30 -12.82
N ALA A 397 11.52 5.30 -12.25
CA ALA A 397 12.14 6.49 -11.70
C ALA A 397 11.95 6.53 -10.18
N VAL A 398 13.00 6.95 -9.50
CA VAL A 398 12.90 7.45 -8.12
C VAL A 398 12.39 8.89 -8.21
N THR A 399 11.12 9.10 -7.89
CA THR A 399 10.45 10.41 -8.00
C THR A 399 10.61 11.28 -6.75
N PHE A 400 10.92 10.65 -5.62
CA PHE A 400 11.24 11.30 -4.36
C PHE A 400 12.18 10.40 -3.58
N TYR A 401 13.19 10.98 -2.95
CA TYR A 401 14.07 10.26 -2.05
C TYR A 401 14.56 11.17 -0.94
N ARG A 402 14.51 10.70 0.30
CA ARG A 402 15.01 11.43 1.47
C ARG A 402 15.50 10.47 2.55
N GLU A 403 16.57 10.87 3.22
CA GLU A 403 17.12 10.20 4.40
C GLU A 403 17.10 11.16 5.59
N TYR A 404 16.83 10.60 6.77
CA TYR A 404 17.09 11.21 8.06
C TYR A 404 18.09 10.32 8.76
N LEU A 405 19.33 10.82 8.87
CA LEU A 405 20.40 10.07 9.52
C LEU A 405 20.10 9.92 11.02
N SER A 406 20.71 8.95 11.69
CA SER A 406 20.50 8.63 13.12
C SER A 406 20.49 9.83 14.08
N GLY A 407 21.30 10.86 13.84
CA GLY A 407 21.31 12.10 14.63
C GLY A 407 20.14 13.08 14.35
N GLU A 408 19.34 12.82 13.33
CA GLU A 408 18.29 13.71 12.80
C GLU A 408 16.92 13.02 12.64
N THR A 409 16.78 11.75 13.02
CA THR A 409 15.52 10.99 12.89
C THR A 409 14.35 11.66 13.60
N ASN A 410 14.59 12.38 14.70
CA ASN A 410 13.57 13.20 15.39
C ASN A 410 12.86 14.18 14.44
N ARG A 411 13.57 14.74 13.45
CA ARG A 411 12.99 15.68 12.48
C ARG A 411 11.90 15.04 11.63
N TYR A 412 11.94 13.72 11.46
CA TYR A 412 10.89 12.97 10.77
C TYR A 412 9.60 12.96 11.60
N PHE A 413 9.70 12.57 12.87
CA PHE A 413 8.55 12.56 13.79
C PHE A 413 8.00 13.95 14.07
N ASP A 414 8.87 14.96 14.18
CA ASP A 414 8.46 16.36 14.31
C ASP A 414 7.67 16.83 13.08
N ALA A 415 8.10 16.45 11.87
CA ALA A 415 7.39 16.77 10.63
C ALA A 415 6.02 16.10 10.58
N LEU A 416 5.93 14.81 10.93
CA LEU A 416 4.65 14.10 11.05
C LEU A 416 3.74 14.76 12.09
N SER A 417 4.22 14.95 13.32
CA SER A 417 3.46 15.59 14.39
C SER A 417 2.91 16.94 13.94
N THR A 418 3.77 17.78 13.35
CA THR A 418 3.40 19.09 12.81
C THR A 418 2.33 19.00 11.72
N TRP A 419 2.44 18.06 10.78
CA TRP A 419 1.43 17.85 9.74
C TRP A 419 0.08 17.46 10.34
N HIS A 420 0.07 16.46 11.22
CA HIS A 420 -1.16 15.95 11.82
C HIS A 420 -1.84 16.97 12.73
N GLU A 421 -1.08 17.76 13.49
CA GLU A 421 -1.61 18.85 14.32
C GLU A 421 -2.24 19.98 13.48
N LYS A 422 -1.56 20.39 12.40
CA LYS A 422 -2.03 21.47 11.50
C LYS A 422 -3.32 21.11 10.77
N LEU A 423 -3.45 19.85 10.34
CA LEU A 423 -4.62 19.37 9.61
C LEU A 423 -5.69 18.75 10.53
N SER A 424 -5.48 18.73 11.85
CA SER A 424 -6.46 18.16 12.77
C SER A 424 -7.82 18.86 12.64
N TRP A 425 -8.84 18.06 12.32
CA TRP A 425 -10.24 18.46 12.27
C TRP A 425 -11.12 17.22 12.50
N TYR A 426 -12.43 17.40 12.55
CA TYR A 426 -13.40 16.31 12.52
C TYR A 426 -13.39 15.62 11.16
N ASN A 427 -12.84 14.40 11.11
CA ASN A 427 -12.72 13.61 9.90
C ASN A 427 -13.45 12.26 10.02
N LEU A 428 -13.70 11.65 8.86
CA LEU A 428 -14.23 10.31 8.70
C LEU A 428 -13.19 9.45 8.00
N GLY A 429 -12.84 8.32 8.59
CA GLY A 429 -11.80 7.43 8.07
C GLY A 429 -12.05 5.99 8.46
N PHE A 430 -11.51 5.05 7.68
CA PHE A 430 -11.63 3.63 7.98
C PHE A 430 -10.65 3.24 9.09
N SER A 431 -11.16 2.76 10.21
CA SER A 431 -10.34 2.13 11.23
C SER A 431 -10.10 0.67 10.84
N LYS A 432 -8.82 0.30 10.72
CA LYS A 432 -8.41 -1.09 10.49
C LYS A 432 -8.61 -1.92 11.75
N LEU A 433 -8.49 -1.32 12.93
CA LEU A 433 -8.73 -2.02 14.19
C LEU A 433 -10.23 -2.34 14.36
N ALA A 434 -11.10 -1.37 14.15
CA ALA A 434 -12.56 -1.54 14.30
C ALA A 434 -13.25 -2.11 13.05
N GLN A 435 -12.53 -2.25 11.93
CA GLN A 435 -13.03 -2.72 10.63
C GLN A 435 -14.27 -1.94 10.12
N LYS A 436 -14.35 -0.65 10.44
CA LYS A 436 -15.45 0.23 10.04
C LYS A 436 -15.01 1.67 9.88
N THR A 437 -15.78 2.45 9.14
CA THR A 437 -15.57 3.91 9.09
C THR A 437 -16.01 4.54 10.39
N ILE A 438 -15.11 5.30 11.01
CA ILE A 438 -15.36 6.01 12.26
C ILE A 438 -15.13 7.50 12.10
N ARG A 439 -15.72 8.26 13.01
CA ARG A 439 -15.42 9.68 13.21
C ARG A 439 -14.23 9.80 14.13
N TYR A 440 -13.32 10.70 13.81
CA TYR A 440 -12.14 10.94 14.62
C TYR A 440 -11.68 12.41 14.49
N VAL A 441 -10.90 12.87 15.45
CA VAL A 441 -10.26 14.19 15.42
C VAL A 441 -8.79 14.03 15.08
N GLY A 442 -8.41 14.45 13.89
CA GLY A 442 -7.05 14.29 13.40
C GLY A 442 -6.93 14.66 11.93
N ALA A 443 -5.76 14.44 11.36
CA ALA A 443 -5.55 14.69 9.93
C ALA A 443 -6.12 13.55 9.07
N PRO A 444 -6.66 13.86 7.89
CA PRO A 444 -7.07 12.87 6.90
C PRO A 444 -5.85 12.23 6.22
N SER A 445 -6.03 11.05 5.66
CA SER A 445 -4.99 10.42 4.83
C SER A 445 -4.76 11.24 3.55
N LEU A 446 -3.59 11.12 2.93
CA LEU A 446 -3.33 11.80 1.66
C LEU A 446 -4.27 11.31 0.55
N ARG A 447 -4.72 10.06 0.65
CA ARG A 447 -5.73 9.49 -0.25
C ARG A 447 -7.09 10.16 -0.07
N ASP A 448 -7.54 10.36 1.16
CA ASP A 448 -8.81 11.06 1.44
C ASP A 448 -8.78 12.50 0.91
N ILE A 449 -7.65 13.18 1.04
CA ILE A 449 -7.45 14.52 0.46
C ILE A 449 -7.63 14.48 -1.06
N ALA A 450 -7.03 13.49 -1.74
CA ALA A 450 -7.17 13.34 -3.19
C ALA A 450 -8.61 13.03 -3.62
N GLU A 451 -9.26 12.07 -2.95
CA GLU A 451 -10.65 11.68 -3.21
C GLU A 451 -11.63 12.84 -2.98
N VAL A 452 -11.43 13.66 -1.95
CA VAL A 452 -12.27 14.83 -1.69
C VAL A 452 -12.03 15.95 -2.69
N ALA A 453 -10.78 16.18 -3.11
CA ALA A 453 -10.45 17.21 -4.07
C ALA A 453 -10.93 16.87 -5.49
N PHE A 454 -10.75 15.63 -5.95
CA PHE A 454 -10.93 15.28 -7.37
C PHE A 454 -11.84 14.08 -7.62
N GLY A 455 -12.28 13.37 -6.58
CA GLY A 455 -13.16 12.20 -6.70
C GLY A 455 -14.62 12.54 -6.95
N VAL A 456 -15.37 11.50 -7.28
CA VAL A 456 -16.83 11.55 -7.49
C VAL A 456 -17.50 10.44 -6.69
N GLN A 457 -18.72 10.68 -6.19
CA GLN A 457 -19.44 9.64 -5.47
C GLN A 457 -19.89 8.53 -6.44
N ARG A 458 -19.55 7.28 -6.09
CA ARG A 458 -20.05 6.07 -6.76
C ARG A 458 -20.50 5.07 -5.69
N GLY A 459 -21.82 4.87 -5.61
CA GLY A 459 -22.41 4.10 -4.52
C GLY A 459 -22.16 4.77 -3.17
N GLN A 460 -21.57 4.03 -2.23
CA GLN A 460 -21.29 4.51 -0.87
C GLN A 460 -19.93 5.22 -0.73
N PHE A 461 -19.07 5.21 -1.74
CA PHE A 461 -17.69 5.70 -1.64
C PHE A 461 -17.42 6.89 -2.56
N LEU A 462 -16.39 7.66 -2.22
CA LEU A 462 -15.76 8.59 -3.15
C LEU A 462 -14.75 7.78 -3.98
N ASP A 463 -14.95 7.75 -5.29
CA ASP A 463 -14.10 7.04 -6.22
C ASP A 463 -13.27 8.04 -7.04
N LEU A 464 -12.00 7.71 -7.24
CA LEU A 464 -11.04 8.50 -8.00
C LEU A 464 -10.10 7.57 -8.77
N ASP A 465 -9.85 7.91 -10.03
CA ASP A 465 -8.90 7.19 -10.86
C ASP A 465 -7.53 7.09 -10.17
N SER A 466 -6.96 5.88 -10.15
CA SER A 466 -5.75 5.58 -9.39
C SER A 466 -4.55 6.45 -9.82
N LYS A 467 -4.48 6.86 -11.10
CA LYS A 467 -3.40 7.74 -11.57
C LYS A 467 -3.57 9.15 -11.02
N VAL A 468 -4.80 9.66 -10.98
CA VAL A 468 -5.10 11.00 -10.41
C VAL A 468 -4.86 11.00 -8.90
N THR A 469 -5.25 9.93 -8.20
CA THR A 469 -4.93 9.73 -6.78
C THR A 469 -3.42 9.76 -6.56
N ALA A 470 -2.68 8.96 -7.33
CA ALA A 470 -1.22 8.86 -7.20
C ALA A 470 -0.50 10.17 -7.53
N GLN A 471 -0.97 10.95 -8.51
CA GLN A 471 -0.47 12.29 -8.84
C GLN A 471 -0.73 13.30 -7.73
N THR A 472 -1.93 13.28 -7.15
CA THR A 472 -2.28 14.19 -6.07
C THR A 472 -1.48 13.88 -4.80
N VAL A 473 -1.36 12.61 -4.44
CA VAL A 473 -0.55 12.19 -3.28
C VAL A 473 0.92 12.52 -3.48
N GLN A 474 1.50 12.34 -4.68
CA GLN A 474 2.89 12.75 -4.94
C GLN A 474 3.11 14.25 -4.70
N ARG A 475 2.13 15.11 -5.01
CA ARG A 475 2.22 16.57 -4.78
C ARG A 475 2.08 16.93 -3.30
N LEU A 476 1.33 16.15 -2.53
CA LEU A 476 1.13 16.35 -1.10
C LEU A 476 2.26 15.75 -0.27
N PHE A 477 2.92 14.70 -0.76
CA PHE A 477 3.90 13.95 0.01
C PHE A 477 5.04 14.83 0.57
N PRO A 478 5.69 15.73 -0.21
CA PRO A 478 6.66 16.68 0.34
C PRO A 478 6.07 17.61 1.41
N CYS A 479 4.78 17.94 1.36
CA CYS A 479 4.12 18.78 2.36
C CYS A 479 4.05 18.15 3.75
N VAL A 480 4.15 16.83 3.84
CA VAL A 480 4.17 16.10 5.11
C VAL A 480 5.58 16.07 5.70
N VAL A 481 6.58 15.76 4.86
CA VAL A 481 7.96 15.48 5.32
C VAL A 481 8.88 16.70 5.27
N GLU A 482 8.52 17.76 4.54
CA GLU A 482 9.25 19.03 4.45
C GLU A 482 8.47 20.17 5.10
N GLU A 483 9.01 20.71 6.20
CA GLU A 483 8.37 21.78 6.98
C GLU A 483 7.98 23.03 6.15
N ASN A 484 8.73 23.31 5.09
CA ASN A 484 8.54 24.52 4.28
C ASN A 484 7.64 24.36 3.07
N HIS A 485 7.23 23.13 2.73
CA HIS A 485 6.42 22.87 1.56
C HIS A 485 4.95 23.19 1.84
N MET A 486 4.30 23.92 0.93
CA MET A 486 2.91 24.34 1.10
C MET A 486 1.96 23.41 0.37
N ILE A 487 0.81 23.14 0.99
CA ILE A 487 -0.30 22.45 0.33
C ILE A 487 -0.65 23.20 -0.96
N PRO A 488 -0.69 22.53 -2.13
CA PRO A 488 -1.05 23.17 -3.39
C PRO A 488 -2.44 23.82 -3.33
N GLY A 489 -2.52 25.10 -3.70
CA GLY A 489 -3.75 25.89 -3.56
C GLY A 489 -4.92 25.39 -4.40
N ASP A 490 -4.65 24.72 -5.52
CA ASP A 490 -5.67 24.07 -6.35
C ASP A 490 -6.34 22.89 -5.63
N ILE A 491 -5.60 22.13 -4.82
CA ILE A 491 -6.16 21.02 -4.02
C ILE A 491 -7.08 21.60 -2.93
N VAL A 492 -6.63 22.64 -2.23
CA VAL A 492 -7.42 23.33 -1.20
C VAL A 492 -8.70 23.91 -1.82
N HIS A 493 -8.56 24.58 -2.98
CA HIS A 493 -9.69 25.18 -3.69
C HIS A 493 -10.68 24.12 -4.19
N ALA A 494 -10.21 23.00 -4.73
CA ALA A 494 -11.05 21.92 -5.20
C ALA A 494 -11.85 21.28 -4.05
N ALA A 495 -11.19 20.99 -2.91
CA ALA A 495 -11.86 20.47 -1.72
C ALA A 495 -12.93 21.43 -1.18
N TYR A 496 -12.61 22.73 -1.06
CA TYR A 496 -13.58 23.74 -0.66
C TYR A 496 -14.77 23.80 -1.63
N THR A 497 -14.48 23.86 -2.94
CA THR A 497 -15.51 23.91 -3.97
C THR A 497 -16.43 22.70 -3.88
N ASN A 498 -15.90 21.49 -3.73
CA ASN A 498 -16.71 20.28 -3.58
C ASN A 498 -17.57 20.30 -2.31
N ALA A 499 -17.05 20.80 -1.19
CA ALA A 499 -17.84 20.96 0.03
C ALA A 499 -19.04 21.90 -0.13
N LEU A 500 -19.00 22.85 -1.09
CA LEU A 500 -20.11 23.74 -1.40
C LEU A 500 -21.29 23.07 -2.14
N TYR A 501 -21.13 21.83 -2.63
CA TYR A 501 -22.16 21.12 -3.41
C TYR A 501 -22.62 19.82 -2.73
N PRO A 502 -23.33 19.88 -1.58
CA PRO A 502 -23.84 18.72 -0.86
C PRO A 502 -24.63 17.74 -1.73
N GLN A 503 -25.38 18.25 -2.70
CA GLN A 503 -26.21 17.43 -3.61
C GLN A 503 -25.44 16.41 -4.46
N LYS A 504 -24.11 16.51 -4.52
CA LYS A 504 -23.25 15.53 -5.19
C LYS A 504 -23.02 14.27 -4.33
N TYR A 505 -23.41 14.30 -3.06
CA TYR A 505 -23.00 13.32 -2.06
C TYR A 505 -24.18 12.81 -1.23
N SER A 506 -24.00 11.65 -0.59
CA SER A 506 -24.82 11.27 0.56
C SER A 506 -24.43 12.10 1.78
N ASP A 507 -25.31 12.21 2.78
CA ASP A 507 -25.03 12.95 4.02
C ASP A 507 -23.73 12.48 4.69
N PHE A 508 -23.48 11.17 4.65
CA PHE A 508 -22.27 10.55 5.17
C PHE A 508 -21.02 11.04 4.42
N ASN A 509 -21.01 10.96 3.09
CA ASN A 509 -19.86 11.38 2.27
C ASN A 509 -19.69 12.90 2.26
N TRP A 510 -20.78 13.67 2.35
CA TRP A 510 -20.69 15.11 2.52
C TRP A 510 -20.03 15.46 3.85
N GLY A 511 -20.31 14.71 4.92
CA GLY A 511 -19.56 14.79 6.18
C GLY A 511 -18.05 14.63 5.97
N LYS A 512 -17.63 13.61 5.20
CA LYS A 512 -16.21 13.37 4.87
C LYS A 512 -15.62 14.55 4.09
N VAL A 513 -16.32 15.00 3.05
CA VAL A 513 -15.90 16.13 2.20
C VAL A 513 -15.75 17.41 3.03
N ARG A 514 -16.69 17.72 3.93
CA ARG A 514 -16.62 18.90 4.81
C ARG A 514 -15.43 18.81 5.76
N GLY A 515 -15.25 17.68 6.44
CA GLY A 515 -14.15 17.46 7.39
C GLY A 515 -12.78 17.68 6.75
N VAL A 516 -12.52 17.00 5.63
CA VAL A 516 -11.26 17.12 4.89
C VAL A 516 -11.05 18.52 4.34
N ALA A 517 -12.10 19.16 3.81
CA ALA A 517 -11.99 20.55 3.33
C ALA A 517 -11.65 21.52 4.48
N CYS A 518 -12.27 21.37 5.65
CA CYS A 518 -11.95 22.16 6.84
C CYS A 518 -10.49 21.95 7.29
N SER A 519 -10.00 20.70 7.33
CA SER A 519 -8.59 20.39 7.60
C SER A 519 -7.64 21.17 6.68
N LEU A 520 -7.90 21.14 5.37
CA LEU A 520 -7.07 21.82 4.37
C LEU A 520 -7.16 23.34 4.49
N ILE A 521 -8.36 23.90 4.65
CA ILE A 521 -8.58 25.34 4.78
C ILE A 521 -7.89 25.87 6.04
N ARG A 522 -8.03 25.18 7.17
CA ARG A 522 -7.36 25.54 8.43
C ARG A 522 -5.84 25.62 8.23
N ALA A 523 -5.25 24.55 7.68
CA ALA A 523 -3.81 24.48 7.44
C ALA A 523 -3.32 25.53 6.43
N ASP A 524 -4.05 25.72 5.33
CA ASP A 524 -3.77 26.73 4.30
C ASP A 524 -3.76 28.15 4.87
N ARG A 525 -4.80 28.51 5.63
CA ARG A 525 -4.95 29.85 6.20
C ARG A 525 -3.96 30.11 7.33
N ASN A 526 -3.66 29.12 8.17
CA ASN A 526 -2.57 29.23 9.14
C ASN A 526 -1.24 29.53 8.44
N ARG A 527 -0.92 28.80 7.38
CA ARG A 527 0.37 28.96 6.68
C ARG A 527 0.45 30.28 5.90
N ARG A 528 -0.56 30.57 5.08
CA ARG A 528 -0.58 31.69 4.11
C ARG A 528 -1.08 33.01 4.69
N ARG A 529 -1.98 32.97 5.69
CA ARG A 529 -2.64 34.15 6.28
C ARG A 529 -2.32 34.37 7.76
N LYS A 530 -1.61 33.44 8.41
CA LYS A 530 -1.32 33.47 9.86
C LYS A 530 -2.59 33.49 10.73
N GLU A 531 -3.68 32.91 10.21
CA GLU A 531 -4.94 32.78 10.92
C GLU A 531 -5.00 31.43 11.64
N ASN A 532 -5.33 31.45 12.93
CA ASN A 532 -5.46 30.25 13.75
C ASN A 532 -6.93 29.95 14.01
N TRP A 533 -7.48 28.97 13.28
CA TRP A 533 -8.83 28.48 13.48
C TRP A 533 -8.81 27.18 14.26
N THR A 534 -9.68 27.05 15.26
CA THR A 534 -9.86 25.87 16.11
C THR A 534 -11.20 25.20 15.80
N MET A 535 -11.35 23.95 16.23
CA MET A 535 -12.62 23.22 16.11
C MET A 535 -13.69 23.79 17.04
N GLU A 536 -13.29 24.17 18.26
CA GLU A 536 -14.13 24.89 19.21
C GLU A 536 -14.63 26.20 18.60
N ILE A 537 -15.92 26.50 18.87
CA ILE A 537 -16.54 27.73 18.41
C ILE A 537 -15.90 28.92 19.11
N ASP A 538 -15.32 29.83 18.32
CA ASP A 538 -14.99 31.16 18.81
C ASP A 538 -16.26 32.02 18.85
N LYS A 539 -16.79 32.24 20.05
CA LYS A 539 -17.95 33.12 20.26
C LYS A 539 -17.61 34.61 20.22
N ASN A 540 -16.34 34.96 20.35
CA ASN A 540 -15.86 36.34 20.46
C ASN A 540 -15.34 36.89 19.12
N THR A 541 -15.25 36.04 18.09
CA THR A 541 -14.83 36.47 16.76
C THR A 541 -15.82 37.45 16.15
N GLY A 542 -15.29 38.54 15.59
CA GLY A 542 -16.04 39.49 14.75
C GLY A 542 -16.04 39.10 13.27
N ASP A 543 -15.52 37.91 12.91
CA ASP A 543 -15.46 37.49 11.52
C ASP A 543 -16.84 37.16 10.96
N PHE A 544 -17.36 38.05 10.11
CA PHE A 544 -18.65 37.89 9.46
C PHE A 544 -18.78 36.57 8.70
N THR A 545 -17.74 36.14 7.98
CA THR A 545 -17.82 34.95 7.11
C THR A 545 -17.96 33.67 7.94
N TYR A 546 -17.20 33.57 9.03
CA TYR A 546 -17.29 32.49 10.00
C TYR A 546 -18.63 32.50 10.75
N ASN A 547 -19.05 33.65 11.28
CA ASN A 547 -20.33 33.76 12.01
C ASN A 547 -21.54 33.52 11.10
N PHE A 548 -21.46 33.90 9.83
CA PHE A 548 -22.48 33.56 8.84
C PHE A 548 -22.57 32.04 8.63
N GLY A 549 -21.43 31.35 8.54
CA GLY A 549 -21.38 29.89 8.53
C GLY A 549 -22.06 29.26 9.74
N ARG A 550 -21.72 29.75 10.95
CA ARG A 550 -22.35 29.31 12.19
C ARG A 550 -23.86 29.53 12.17
N TRP A 551 -24.32 30.69 11.71
CA TRP A 551 -25.75 30.98 11.61
C TRP A 551 -26.46 29.99 10.68
N MET A 552 -25.88 29.72 9.49
CA MET A 552 -26.46 28.78 8.54
C MET A 552 -26.52 27.34 9.10
N ALA A 553 -25.56 26.93 9.94
CA ALA A 553 -25.61 25.63 10.60
C ALA A 553 -26.81 25.51 11.56
N VAL A 554 -27.13 26.56 12.31
CA VAL A 554 -28.30 26.57 13.21
C VAL A 554 -29.61 26.53 12.41
N LEU A 555 -29.70 27.32 11.33
CA LEU A 555 -30.85 27.29 10.43
C LEU A 555 -31.07 25.89 9.83
N ASP A 556 -29.99 25.23 9.44
CA ASP A 556 -30.00 23.87 8.93
C ASP A 556 -30.53 22.88 9.96
N GLU A 557 -30.05 22.98 11.21
CA GLU A 557 -30.47 22.10 12.30
C GLU A 557 -31.94 22.29 12.70
N ILE A 558 -32.47 23.52 12.60
CA ILE A 558 -33.90 23.80 12.80
C ILE A 558 -34.73 23.00 11.80
N GLU A 559 -34.42 23.05 10.50
CA GLU A 559 -35.15 22.28 9.50
C GLU A 559 -34.98 20.77 9.71
N ALA A 560 -33.75 20.30 9.90
CA ALA A 560 -33.44 18.88 10.07
C ALA A 560 -34.13 18.27 11.30
N ARG A 561 -34.21 19.01 12.42
CA ARG A 561 -34.88 18.53 13.63
C ARG A 561 -36.40 18.53 13.49
N ALA A 562 -36.94 19.53 12.80
CA ALA A 562 -38.36 19.54 12.47
C ALA A 562 -38.71 18.29 11.63
N LEU A 563 -37.92 17.95 10.62
CA LEU A 563 -38.17 16.82 9.70
C LEU A 563 -38.12 15.47 10.43
N ARG A 564 -37.12 15.28 11.32
CA ARG A 564 -37.01 14.08 12.16
C ARG A 564 -38.22 13.85 13.08
N SER A 565 -38.91 14.92 13.49
CA SER A 565 -40.03 14.84 14.44
C SER A 565 -41.32 14.27 13.87
N GLU A 566 -41.44 14.11 12.54
CA GLU A 566 -42.65 13.59 11.89
C GLU A 566 -42.56 12.13 11.43
N GLY A 567 -41.41 11.47 11.62
CA GLY A 567 -41.17 10.18 10.97
C GLY A 567 -41.08 10.26 9.44
N GLU A 568 -41.07 11.48 8.87
CA GLU A 568 -40.76 11.73 7.47
C GLU A 568 -39.33 11.25 7.17
N GLN A 569 -39.15 10.67 5.98
CA GLN A 569 -37.94 9.96 5.53
C GLN A 569 -36.63 10.64 5.98
N LYS A 570 -35.72 9.84 6.54
CA LYS A 570 -34.33 10.19 6.90
C LYS A 570 -33.50 10.86 5.78
N ASN A 571 -34.02 10.99 4.56
CA ASN A 571 -33.28 11.37 3.34
C ASN A 571 -33.70 12.71 2.71
N ARG A 572 -34.53 13.54 3.37
CA ARG A 572 -34.93 14.84 2.80
C ARG A 572 -33.89 15.92 3.13
N SER A 573 -33.15 16.37 2.12
CA SER A 573 -32.19 17.48 2.24
C SER A 573 -32.88 18.79 2.62
N THR A 574 -32.21 19.59 3.47
CA THR A 574 -32.72 20.87 3.97
C THR A 574 -32.60 21.99 2.94
N ALA A 575 -33.22 23.13 3.19
CA ALA A 575 -33.05 24.33 2.40
C ALA A 575 -31.60 24.83 2.42
N VAL A 576 -30.92 24.79 3.57
CA VAL A 576 -29.52 25.23 3.69
C VAL A 576 -28.61 24.36 2.83
N GLU A 577 -28.78 23.03 2.89
CA GLU A 577 -28.03 22.10 2.05
C GLU A 577 -28.32 22.34 0.55
N ARG A 578 -29.60 22.40 0.15
CA ARG A 578 -29.98 22.64 -1.25
C ARG A 578 -29.38 23.92 -1.83
N TYR A 579 -29.27 24.96 -1.01
CA TYR A 579 -28.78 26.28 -1.42
C TYR A 579 -27.33 26.56 -0.96
N PHE A 580 -26.57 25.57 -0.50
CA PHE A 580 -25.29 25.78 0.17
C PHE A 580 -24.25 26.51 -0.72
N SER A 581 -24.13 26.12 -2.00
CA SER A 581 -23.31 26.84 -2.98
C SER A 581 -23.77 28.29 -3.20
N LYS A 582 -25.08 28.53 -3.25
CA LYS A 582 -25.65 29.88 -3.43
C LYS A 582 -25.52 30.75 -2.18
N LEU A 583 -25.48 30.15 -0.99
CA LEU A 583 -25.15 30.84 0.25
C LEU A 583 -23.73 31.39 0.20
N ALA A 584 -22.76 30.63 -0.32
CA ALA A 584 -21.40 31.12 -0.50
C ALA A 584 -21.30 32.22 -1.58
N GLU A 585 -22.02 32.08 -2.71
CA GLU A 585 -21.98 33.08 -3.79
C GLU A 585 -22.74 34.38 -3.45
N ARG A 586 -23.97 34.25 -2.91
CA ARG A 586 -24.93 35.33 -2.65
C ARG A 586 -25.61 35.15 -1.27
N PRO A 587 -24.86 35.39 -0.16
CA PRO A 587 -25.35 35.25 1.21
C PRO A 587 -26.73 35.88 1.45
N CYS A 588 -26.83 37.20 1.30
CA CYS A 588 -28.03 37.96 1.68
C CYS A 588 -29.32 37.50 0.97
N ALA A 589 -29.30 37.44 -0.37
CA ALA A 589 -30.47 37.05 -1.15
C ALA A 589 -30.89 35.59 -0.89
N THR A 590 -29.90 34.70 -0.69
CA THR A 590 -30.18 33.27 -0.47
C THR A 590 -30.72 33.02 0.93
N THR A 591 -30.20 33.69 1.95
CA THR A 591 -30.73 33.62 3.33
C THR A 591 -32.18 34.08 3.39
N GLU A 592 -32.58 35.11 2.64
CA GLU A 592 -33.99 35.55 2.59
C GLU A 592 -34.92 34.43 2.12
N ILE A 593 -34.50 33.67 1.10
CA ILE A 593 -35.25 32.52 0.58
C ILE A 593 -35.36 31.43 1.64
N ILE A 594 -34.24 31.08 2.30
CA ILE A 594 -34.20 30.06 3.34
C ILE A 594 -35.10 30.45 4.53
N MET A 595 -35.03 31.70 4.98
CA MET A 595 -35.87 32.18 6.08
C MET A 595 -37.36 32.05 5.81
N LYS A 596 -37.80 32.34 4.57
CA LYS A 596 -39.19 32.13 4.16
C LYS A 596 -39.58 30.65 4.17
N GLN A 597 -38.68 29.75 3.75
CA GLN A 597 -38.89 28.30 3.78
C GLN A 597 -38.91 27.72 5.21
N LEU A 598 -38.22 28.38 6.15
CA LEU A 598 -38.14 27.94 7.55
C LEU A 598 -39.41 28.19 8.38
N VAL A 599 -40.29 29.09 7.96
CA VAL A 599 -41.53 29.44 8.67
C VAL A 599 -42.35 28.20 9.09
N PRO A 600 -42.76 27.28 8.19
CA PRO A 600 -43.53 26.10 8.57
C PRO A 600 -42.78 25.19 9.55
N TYR A 601 -41.46 25.05 9.39
CA TYR A 601 -40.64 24.21 10.28
C TYR A 601 -40.50 24.79 11.68
N ARG A 602 -40.45 26.12 11.83
CA ARG A 602 -40.48 26.79 13.13
C ARG A 602 -41.82 26.59 13.82
N SER A 603 -42.93 26.78 13.11
CA SER A 603 -44.27 26.51 13.66
C SER A 603 -44.42 25.07 14.13
N ARG A 604 -43.84 24.10 13.41
CA ARG A 604 -43.85 22.68 13.76
C ARG A 604 -43.00 22.35 14.99
N LEU A 605 -41.79 22.91 15.08
CA LEU A 605 -40.91 22.70 16.23
C LEU A 605 -41.49 23.32 17.50
N GLY A 606 -42.07 24.52 17.40
CA GLY A 606 -42.62 25.25 18.53
C GLY A 606 -41.60 25.36 19.66
N THR A 607 -42.02 25.11 20.89
CA THR A 607 -41.15 25.22 22.09
C THR A 607 -40.00 24.22 22.10
N ARG A 608 -40.09 23.11 21.36
CA ARG A 608 -38.99 22.12 21.23
C ARG A 608 -37.76 22.72 20.54
N GLY A 609 -37.94 23.80 19.78
CA GLY A 609 -36.88 24.54 19.10
C GLY A 609 -36.25 25.69 19.91
N ASN A 610 -36.75 26.01 21.11
CA ASN A 610 -36.36 27.23 21.86
C ASN A 610 -34.85 27.43 21.97
N ARG A 611 -34.09 26.36 22.18
CA ARG A 611 -32.64 26.45 22.27
C ARG A 611 -31.98 26.83 20.95
N LEU A 612 -32.43 26.22 19.84
CA LEU A 612 -31.93 26.57 18.51
C LEU A 612 -32.28 28.01 18.17
N TYR A 613 -33.47 28.50 18.58
CA TYR A 613 -33.86 29.89 18.38
C TYR A 613 -33.00 30.86 19.21
N ALA A 614 -32.69 30.51 20.46
CA ALA A 614 -31.78 31.31 21.29
C ALA A 614 -30.38 31.36 20.69
N MET A 615 -29.86 30.23 20.22
CA MET A 615 -28.56 30.14 19.55
C MET A 615 -28.53 30.92 18.23
N GLU A 616 -29.62 30.86 17.46
CA GLU A 616 -29.78 31.65 16.24
C GLU A 616 -29.74 33.15 16.55
N GLN A 617 -30.48 33.61 17.57
CA GLN A 617 -30.49 35.01 17.98
C GLN A 617 -29.12 35.49 18.47
N GLU A 618 -28.43 34.68 19.27
CA GLU A 618 -27.05 34.94 19.72
C GLU A 618 -26.14 35.21 18.52
N ILE A 619 -26.10 34.29 17.56
CA ILE A 619 -25.20 34.40 16.40
C ILE A 619 -25.64 35.52 15.45
N ALA A 620 -26.93 35.61 15.13
CA ALA A 620 -27.44 36.62 14.21
C ALA A 620 -27.19 38.06 14.72
N SER A 621 -27.15 38.26 16.04
CA SER A 621 -26.83 39.57 16.63
C SER A 621 -25.39 40.05 16.33
N THR A 622 -24.49 39.13 15.97
CA THR A 622 -23.09 39.42 15.60
C THR A 622 -22.93 39.79 14.12
N ILE A 623 -23.97 39.63 13.30
CA ILE A 623 -23.90 39.85 11.86
C ILE A 623 -24.09 41.34 11.55
N ASP A 624 -23.05 42.00 11.05
CA ASP A 624 -23.15 43.37 10.58
C ASP A 624 -24.06 43.48 9.33
N PRO A 625 -25.16 44.27 9.37
CA PRO A 625 -26.09 44.36 8.26
C PRO A 625 -25.49 44.95 6.98
N GLN A 626 -24.52 45.87 7.10
CA GLN A 626 -23.90 46.50 5.93
C GLN A 626 -22.96 45.53 5.23
N GLU A 627 -22.14 44.80 5.99
CA GLU A 627 -21.27 43.75 5.49
C GLU A 627 -22.10 42.63 4.85
N PHE A 628 -23.16 42.18 5.52
CA PHE A 628 -24.04 41.13 5.01
C PHE A 628 -24.67 41.49 3.65
N SER A 629 -25.14 42.71 3.47
CA SER A 629 -25.76 43.16 2.22
C SER A 629 -24.78 43.10 1.02
N LYS A 630 -23.49 43.38 1.28
CA LYS A 630 -22.41 43.44 0.28
C LYS A 630 -21.68 42.11 0.10
N ALA A 631 -21.78 41.18 1.05
CA ALA A 631 -21.07 39.92 1.05
C ALA A 631 -21.34 39.10 -0.22
N ARG A 632 -20.28 38.67 -0.92
CA ARG A 632 -20.32 37.81 -2.11
C ARG A 632 -19.10 36.89 -2.10
N ASN A 633 -19.24 35.71 -2.70
CA ASN A 633 -18.14 34.74 -2.85
C ASN A 633 -17.36 34.52 -1.55
N LEU A 634 -18.05 34.01 -0.53
CA LEU A 634 -17.45 33.67 0.75
C LEU A 634 -16.27 32.72 0.56
N ASP A 635 -15.30 32.80 1.46
CA ASP A 635 -14.14 31.92 1.46
C ASP A 635 -14.32 30.76 2.45
N GLY A 636 -13.25 29.99 2.66
CA GLY A 636 -13.25 28.81 3.52
C GLY A 636 -13.70 29.04 4.96
N ARG A 637 -13.66 30.27 5.48
CA ARG A 637 -14.16 30.58 6.85
C ARG A 637 -15.64 30.25 7.01
N PHE A 638 -16.42 30.34 5.93
CA PHE A 638 -17.84 29.98 5.91
C PHE A 638 -18.02 28.50 6.27
N LEU A 639 -17.18 27.64 5.68
CA LEU A 639 -17.23 26.21 5.93
C LEU A 639 -16.73 25.87 7.35
N LEU A 640 -15.65 26.52 7.81
CA LEU A 640 -15.14 26.35 9.17
C LEU A 640 -16.22 26.68 10.22
N GLY A 641 -16.88 27.84 10.09
CA GLY A 641 -17.94 28.24 11.01
C GLY A 641 -19.16 27.34 10.97
N TYR A 642 -19.56 26.91 9.76
CA TYR A 642 -20.66 25.97 9.57
C TYR A 642 -20.38 24.62 10.24
N ASP A 643 -19.19 24.06 10.03
CA ASP A 643 -18.85 22.73 10.52
C ASP A 643 -18.60 22.70 12.04
N SER A 644 -17.89 23.69 12.58
CA SER A 644 -17.72 23.88 14.04
C SER A 644 -19.08 23.99 14.75
N GLN A 645 -20.02 24.75 14.19
CA GLN A 645 -21.34 24.92 14.80
C GLN A 645 -22.19 23.65 14.74
N LYS A 646 -22.11 22.89 13.64
CA LYS A 646 -22.74 21.57 13.53
C LYS A 646 -22.22 20.61 14.59
N HIS A 647 -20.90 20.57 14.80
CA HIS A 647 -20.28 19.68 15.79
C HIS A 647 -20.63 20.08 17.22
N ALA A 648 -20.59 21.36 17.56
CA ALA A 648 -20.96 21.81 18.90
C ALA A 648 -22.43 21.48 19.24
N MET A 649 -23.35 21.60 18.27
CA MET A 649 -24.74 21.18 18.47
C MET A 649 -24.84 19.66 18.66
N TYR A 650 -24.08 18.87 17.90
CA TYR A 650 -24.05 17.41 18.07
C TYR A 650 -23.54 16.98 19.44
N GLN A 651 -22.41 17.52 19.90
CA GLN A 651 -21.84 17.23 21.22
C GLN A 651 -22.83 17.58 22.34
N ASP A 652 -23.42 18.77 22.23
CA ASP A 652 -24.43 19.23 23.18
C ASP A 652 -25.68 18.33 23.23
N TYR A 653 -26.11 17.77 22.09
CA TYR A 653 -27.17 16.76 22.07
C TYR A 653 -26.74 15.46 22.73
N ALA A 654 -25.52 14.99 22.45
CA ALA A 654 -24.99 13.74 23.00
C ALA A 654 -24.88 13.81 24.52
N SER A 655 -24.25 14.85 25.07
CA SER A 655 -24.11 15.03 26.52
C SER A 655 -25.46 15.11 27.25
N ARG A 656 -26.48 15.67 26.61
CA ARG A 656 -27.83 15.74 27.18
C ARG A 656 -28.57 14.41 27.16
N ARG A 657 -28.34 13.61 26.12
CA ARG A 657 -28.88 12.25 26.06
C ARG A 657 -28.25 11.42 27.18
N GLU A 658 -26.93 11.48 27.33
CA GLU A 658 -26.23 10.79 28.43
C GLU A 658 -26.70 11.25 29.82
N ALA A 659 -26.94 12.55 30.00
CA ALA A 659 -27.47 13.07 31.26
C ALA A 659 -28.88 12.53 31.57
N ARG A 660 -29.76 12.47 30.56
CA ARG A 660 -31.10 11.87 30.71
C ARG A 660 -31.04 10.36 30.97
N ASP A 661 -30.22 9.64 30.22
CA ASP A 661 -30.09 8.20 30.39
C ASP A 661 -29.56 7.87 31.79
N LYS A 662 -28.69 8.72 32.37
CA LYS A 662 -28.25 8.61 33.78
C LYS A 662 -29.34 8.96 34.78
N GLU A 663 -30.11 10.03 34.57
CA GLU A 663 -31.26 10.38 35.43
C GLU A 663 -32.31 9.25 35.43
N ASP A 664 -32.64 8.68 34.26
CA ASP A 664 -33.58 7.56 34.13
C ASP A 664 -33.07 6.28 34.82
N LEU A 665 -31.76 6.04 34.82
CA LEU A 665 -31.10 4.93 35.52
C LEU A 665 -31.08 5.14 37.05
N GLU A 666 -30.82 6.36 37.52
CA GLU A 666 -30.84 6.72 38.94
C GLU A 666 -32.26 6.64 39.51
N ASP A 667 -33.27 7.11 38.77
CA ASP A 667 -34.68 6.97 39.13
C ASP A 667 -35.10 5.48 39.19
N PHE A 668 -34.70 4.65 38.22
CA PHE A 668 -34.98 3.21 38.21
C PHE A 668 -34.32 2.44 39.37
N VAL A 669 -33.13 2.84 39.81
CA VAL A 669 -32.46 2.24 40.98
C VAL A 669 -33.15 2.69 42.28
N SER A 670 -33.57 3.96 42.36
CA SER A 670 -34.28 4.50 43.53
C SER A 670 -35.69 3.93 43.73
N ASP A 671 -36.37 3.56 42.64
CA ASP A 671 -37.69 2.91 42.67
C ASP A 671 -37.63 1.40 43.01
N ASN A 672 -36.45 0.76 42.91
CA ASN A 672 -36.23 -0.64 43.30
C ASN A 672 -35.65 -0.80 44.72
N GLU A 673 -35.23 0.28 45.36
CA GLU A 673 -34.77 0.29 46.77
C GLU A 673 -35.87 0.72 47.78
N ASN A 674 -37.07 1.05 47.29
CA ASN A 674 -38.30 1.25 48.08
C ASN A 674 -39.28 0.09 47.89
#